data_AF-A0A1Q7RW00-F1
#
_entry.id   AF-A0A1Q7RW00-F1
#
_cell.length_a   1.000
_cell.length_b   1.000
_cell.length_c   1.000
_cell.angle_alpha   90.00
_cell.angle_beta   90.00
_cell.angle_gamma   90.00
#
_symmetry.space_group_name_H-M   'P 1'
#
loop_
_entity.id
_entity.type
_entity.pdbx_description
1 polymer ?
#
loop_
_entity_poly.entity_id
_entity_poly.type
_entity_poly.pdbx_seq_one_letter_code
_entity_poly.pdbx_strand_id
1 'polypeptide(L)'
;MPKLRTWIEILILSVLAAVFAWRGFVPAWRSLNTDFPNYYVAARLYSQGDSLARIYDWIWFQRQKDHAGVERRIVSFMPHPLYAAMPMVPLASMPPLQAKHYWLVINLILLAFSGFLLLRTTRIGKMRIAILMLLAVEPLRTHFLYGQLHVAVLALIVAALWLYLNEWKIASGAAIALAAAIKIYPLAFLFYFLRKRQWRAVTGLVCGCLLLAGLSILLFGFEVNRVLVEQVLPRIARGEGVDPYTLNLNSLTGLFHRLFVFEPQLNPKPLINMPSAYAVLQPLVEGLLFVPLLWLLTPAHAETEKETIEYATYVAAVLALSTNPRPYHYVILIACSVLVTDRLLRVKRRGQAMLFLGLYTLACLPVHRADGSEGFVGAVMSSSRLIFTLALYLFLLAVLSSASRETWKQRLSSRAAFVFVAIFLTGLSASVFYNLRYAKTDFRYEGRITSEAASLMMTDPSVATDRIAFTALQNPRYAVGTLAGKQASSLTATADLFYPTVIPGSSQAMAELAGTTSRIVRIDLDQHSATDVAFAVEVEDAERPAVSPDGRWLAFIREVHGRGSLWIKSIQRDDAEEGASDEFRLAGPEYDVLEAAFDSRGSEIIFAGQLHGGPALFTIQRESSTITQSTSGPASRFPAVSPDGVWLAYCRLLNGSWQIWLKSRHSADDRQLTAGSCNATSPAWTPDSKEIIYATDCGRGWGINALARLRAVP
;
A
#
# COMPACT_ATOMS: atom_id res chain seq x y z
N MET A 1 -40.19 -17.00 -31.30
CA MET A 1 -39.52 -15.96 -30.48
C MET A 1 -38.48 -16.47 -29.46
N PRO A 2 -38.57 -17.67 -28.83
CA PRO A 2 -37.55 -18.15 -27.87
C PRO A 2 -36.15 -18.28 -28.48
N LYS A 3 -36.05 -18.81 -29.70
CA LYS A 3 -34.78 -18.94 -30.44
C LYS A 3 -34.06 -17.59 -30.63
N LEU A 4 -34.80 -16.52 -30.97
CA LEU A 4 -34.23 -15.18 -31.16
C LEU A 4 -33.62 -14.63 -29.85
N ARG A 5 -34.28 -14.85 -28.71
CA ARG A 5 -33.75 -14.44 -27.40
C ARG A 5 -32.46 -15.19 -27.06
N THR A 6 -32.40 -16.49 -27.33
CA THR A 6 -31.19 -17.30 -27.15
C THR A 6 -30.04 -16.81 -28.03
N TRP A 7 -30.32 -16.46 -29.30
CA TRP A 7 -29.31 -15.86 -30.18
C TRP A 7 -28.77 -14.53 -29.68
N ILE A 8 -29.64 -13.66 -29.14
CA ILE A 8 -29.22 -12.38 -28.54
C ILE A 8 -28.33 -12.62 -27.31
N GLU A 9 -28.71 -13.54 -26.42
CA GLU A 9 -27.89 -13.88 -25.23
C GLU A 9 -26.53 -14.45 -25.65
N ILE A 10 -26.47 -15.33 -26.65
CA ILE A 10 -25.21 -15.87 -27.20
C ILE A 10 -24.35 -14.76 -27.81
N LEU A 11 -24.95 -13.86 -28.59
CA LEU A 11 -24.23 -12.74 -29.20
C LEU A 11 -23.63 -11.82 -28.13
N ILE A 12 -24.42 -11.42 -27.12
CA ILE A 12 -23.95 -10.59 -26.00
C ILE A 12 -22.81 -11.28 -25.27
N LEU A 13 -22.97 -12.57 -24.93
CA LEU A 13 -21.92 -13.32 -24.25
C LEU A 13 -20.64 -13.39 -25.08
N SER A 14 -20.76 -13.66 -26.38
CA SER A 14 -19.62 -13.77 -27.29
C SER A 14 -18.87 -12.44 -27.40
N VAL A 15 -19.58 -11.32 -27.49
CA VAL A 15 -18.98 -9.97 -27.51
C VAL A 15 -18.26 -9.68 -26.19
N LEU A 16 -18.91 -9.93 -25.04
CA LEU A 16 -18.30 -9.69 -23.74
C LEU A 16 -17.06 -10.57 -23.50
N ALA A 17 -17.13 -11.85 -23.90
CA ALA A 17 -16.00 -12.77 -23.81
C ALA A 17 -14.84 -12.34 -24.73
N ALA A 18 -15.14 -11.88 -25.96
CA ALA A 18 -14.14 -11.35 -26.87
C ALA A 18 -13.48 -10.08 -26.32
N VAL A 19 -14.25 -9.16 -25.73
CA VAL A 19 -13.72 -7.96 -25.07
C VAL A 19 -12.83 -8.33 -23.88
N PHE A 20 -13.27 -9.25 -23.02
CA PHE A 20 -12.47 -9.74 -21.90
C PHE A 20 -11.15 -10.38 -22.37
N ALA A 21 -11.19 -11.23 -23.39
CA ALA A 21 -10.01 -11.86 -23.95
C ALA A 21 -9.04 -10.82 -24.55
N TRP A 22 -9.54 -9.92 -25.40
CA TRP A 22 -8.73 -8.94 -26.12
C TRP A 22 -8.13 -7.86 -25.22
N ARG A 23 -8.92 -7.31 -24.28
CA ARG A 23 -8.51 -6.18 -23.42
C ARG A 23 -7.93 -6.61 -22.08
N GLY A 24 -8.26 -7.80 -21.60
CA GLY A 24 -7.90 -8.31 -20.28
C GLY A 24 -6.90 -9.45 -20.35
N PHE A 25 -7.34 -10.62 -20.80
CA PHE A 25 -6.58 -11.87 -20.68
C PHE A 25 -5.33 -11.91 -21.57
N VAL A 26 -5.44 -11.58 -22.86
CA VAL A 26 -4.29 -11.63 -23.79
C VAL A 26 -3.18 -10.65 -23.38
N PRO A 27 -3.47 -9.38 -23.04
CA PRO A 27 -2.45 -8.48 -22.49
C PRO A 27 -1.88 -8.98 -21.16
N ALA A 28 -2.71 -9.55 -20.27
CA ALA A 28 -2.25 -10.12 -19.01
C ALA A 28 -1.23 -11.25 -19.20
N TRP A 29 -1.43 -12.06 -20.24
CA TRP A 29 -0.57 -13.19 -20.59
C TRP A 29 0.80 -12.76 -21.13
N ARG A 30 0.91 -11.57 -21.73
CA ARG A 30 2.14 -11.12 -22.40
C ARG A 30 3.05 -10.26 -21.53
N SER A 31 2.59 -9.76 -20.39
CA SER A 31 3.38 -8.83 -19.59
C SER A 31 3.25 -9.04 -18.08
N LEU A 32 4.34 -8.75 -17.39
CA LEU A 32 4.34 -8.48 -15.95
C LEU A 32 3.90 -7.03 -15.74
N ASN A 33 2.61 -6.85 -15.47
CA ASN A 33 2.07 -5.55 -15.06
C ASN A 33 2.34 -5.32 -13.56
N THR A 34 1.74 -4.30 -12.96
CA THR A 34 2.18 -3.73 -11.68
C THR A 34 2.01 -4.61 -10.45
N ASP A 35 0.87 -5.30 -10.27
CA ASP A 35 0.51 -5.80 -8.93
C ASP A 35 0.93 -7.25 -8.67
N PHE A 36 0.92 -8.13 -9.68
CA PHE A 36 1.37 -9.52 -9.55
C PHE A 36 2.77 -9.66 -8.92
N PRO A 37 3.78 -8.85 -9.32
CA PRO A 37 5.08 -8.86 -8.66
C PRO A 37 5.05 -8.68 -7.14
N ASN A 38 4.10 -7.89 -6.59
CA ASN A 38 3.99 -7.71 -5.13
C ASN A 38 3.78 -9.05 -4.40
N TYR A 39 2.93 -9.93 -4.94
CA TYR A 39 2.64 -11.22 -4.32
C TYR A 39 3.72 -12.25 -4.63
N TYR A 40 4.23 -12.24 -5.87
CA TYR A 40 5.24 -13.17 -6.33
C TYR A 40 6.59 -12.97 -5.63
N VAL A 41 7.08 -11.73 -5.52
CA VAL A 41 8.37 -11.44 -4.87
C VAL A 41 8.31 -11.82 -3.39
N ALA A 42 7.24 -11.46 -2.69
CA ALA A 42 7.04 -11.86 -1.29
C ALA A 42 7.03 -13.40 -1.12
N ALA A 43 6.37 -14.12 -2.02
CA ALA A 43 6.33 -15.58 -2.00
C ALA A 43 7.69 -16.22 -2.31
N ARG A 44 8.47 -15.59 -3.20
CA ARG A 44 9.81 -16.04 -3.57
C ARG A 44 10.79 -15.87 -2.42
N LEU A 45 10.84 -14.68 -1.81
CA LEU A 45 11.64 -14.40 -0.62
C LEU A 45 11.33 -15.43 0.48
N TYR A 46 10.04 -15.66 0.75
CA TYR A 46 9.61 -16.70 1.70
C TYR A 46 10.11 -18.10 1.33
N SER A 47 9.97 -18.51 0.07
CA SER A 47 10.38 -19.84 -0.39
C SER A 47 11.90 -20.07 -0.35
N GLN A 48 12.69 -19.00 -0.42
CA GLN A 48 14.15 -19.03 -0.37
C GLN A 48 14.70 -18.94 1.07
N GLY A 49 13.82 -18.69 2.06
CA GLY A 49 14.23 -18.48 3.45
C GLY A 49 14.78 -17.08 3.71
N ASP A 50 14.55 -16.14 2.80
CA ASP A 50 14.99 -14.75 2.95
C ASP A 50 14.19 -14.04 4.05
N SER A 51 14.82 -13.07 4.70
CA SER A 51 14.16 -12.27 5.73
C SER A 51 13.01 -11.44 5.14
N LEU A 52 11.82 -11.54 5.75
CA LEU A 52 10.66 -10.69 5.43
C LEU A 52 10.50 -9.50 6.39
N ALA A 53 11.49 -9.25 7.27
CA ALA A 53 11.40 -8.20 8.29
C ALA A 53 11.15 -6.80 7.69
N ARG A 54 11.64 -6.56 6.47
CA ARG A 54 11.55 -5.30 5.74
C ARG A 54 10.50 -5.29 4.62
N ILE A 55 9.60 -6.28 4.57
CA ILE A 55 8.60 -6.40 3.49
C ILE A 55 7.74 -5.15 3.28
N TYR A 56 7.56 -4.31 4.30
CA TYR A 56 6.78 -3.07 4.23
C TYR A 56 7.62 -1.80 3.99
N ASP A 57 8.93 -1.94 3.83
CA ASP A 57 9.85 -0.88 3.39
C ASP A 57 9.80 -0.80 1.87
N TRP A 58 9.30 0.33 1.35
CA TRP A 58 8.99 0.50 -0.07
C TRP A 58 10.22 0.32 -0.94
N ILE A 59 11.32 1.03 -0.65
CA ILE A 59 12.50 1.01 -1.51
C ILE A 59 13.16 -0.36 -1.41
N TRP A 60 13.31 -0.91 -0.20
CA TRP A 60 13.88 -2.24 -0.03
C TRP A 60 13.10 -3.30 -0.82
N PHE A 61 11.77 -3.32 -0.73
CA PHE A 61 10.96 -4.28 -1.48
C PHE A 61 11.09 -4.09 -3.01
N GLN A 62 11.20 -2.84 -3.45
CA GLN A 62 11.50 -2.50 -4.83
C GLN A 62 12.88 -3.04 -5.27
N ARG A 63 13.91 -3.01 -4.40
CA ARG A 63 15.22 -3.63 -4.67
C ARG A 63 15.13 -5.15 -4.76
N GLN A 64 14.40 -5.80 -3.85
CA GLN A 64 14.19 -7.25 -3.89
C GLN A 64 13.49 -7.71 -5.19
N LYS A 65 12.60 -6.88 -5.74
CA LYS A 65 12.04 -7.11 -7.07
C LYS A 65 13.12 -7.06 -8.17
N ASP A 66 14.01 -6.07 -8.12
CA ASP A 66 15.11 -5.94 -9.09
C ASP A 66 16.03 -7.17 -9.03
N HIS A 67 16.41 -7.62 -7.82
CA HIS A 67 17.19 -8.84 -7.60
C HIS A 67 16.49 -10.10 -8.12
N ALA A 68 15.16 -10.16 -8.00
CA ALA A 68 14.36 -11.26 -8.54
C ALA A 68 14.27 -11.29 -10.09
N GLY A 69 14.86 -10.31 -10.79
CA GLY A 69 14.87 -10.21 -12.25
C GLY A 69 13.53 -9.78 -12.84
N VAL A 70 12.70 -9.07 -12.07
CA VAL A 70 11.42 -8.57 -12.57
C VAL A 70 11.65 -7.22 -13.26
N GLU A 71 11.67 -7.24 -14.60
CA GLU A 71 11.97 -6.08 -15.47
C GLU A 71 11.00 -4.90 -15.36
N ARG A 72 9.86 -5.08 -14.68
CA ARG A 72 8.92 -3.98 -14.44
C ARG A 72 9.58 -2.93 -13.54
N ARG A 73 9.83 -1.73 -14.08
CA ARG A 73 10.54 -0.65 -13.38
C ARG A 73 9.96 -0.31 -12.01
N ILE A 74 8.69 0.09 -11.94
CA ILE A 74 8.03 0.33 -10.64
C ILE A 74 7.10 -0.81 -10.29
N VAL A 75 7.28 -1.35 -9.08
CA VAL A 75 6.21 -2.02 -8.36
C VAL A 75 5.65 -1.02 -7.36
N SER A 76 4.40 -0.58 -7.61
CA SER A 76 3.68 0.31 -6.70
C SER A 76 3.38 -0.50 -5.44
N PHE A 77 4.30 -0.50 -4.47
CA PHE A 77 4.15 -1.32 -3.29
C PHE A 77 2.93 -0.84 -2.51
N MET A 78 1.87 -1.65 -2.53
CA MET A 78 0.69 -1.46 -1.71
C MET A 78 0.76 -2.49 -0.60
N PRO A 79 0.90 -2.06 0.67
CA PRO A 79 1.04 -3.00 1.78
C PRO A 79 -0.16 -3.95 1.80
N HIS A 80 0.12 -5.24 1.90
CA HIS A 80 -0.88 -6.30 1.90
C HIS A 80 -0.63 -7.27 3.04
N PRO A 81 -1.67 -7.98 3.52
CA PRO A 81 -1.47 -9.06 4.46
C PRO A 81 -0.49 -10.11 3.90
N LEU A 82 0.37 -10.67 4.76
CA LEU A 82 1.42 -11.62 4.35
C LEU A 82 0.83 -12.87 3.64
N TYR A 83 -0.37 -13.31 4.05
CA TYR A 83 -1.09 -14.41 3.40
C TYR A 83 -1.44 -14.16 1.94
N ALA A 84 -1.44 -12.91 1.46
CA ALA A 84 -1.64 -12.62 0.04
C ALA A 84 -0.54 -13.23 -0.84
N ALA A 85 0.65 -13.49 -0.29
CA ALA A 85 1.74 -14.15 -0.99
C ALA A 85 1.58 -15.68 -1.07
N MET A 86 0.89 -16.31 -0.10
CA MET A 86 0.83 -17.77 0.03
C MET A 86 0.30 -18.52 -1.20
N PRO A 87 -0.73 -18.04 -1.93
CA PRO A 87 -1.17 -18.67 -3.17
C PRO A 87 -0.09 -18.76 -4.26
N MET A 88 0.95 -17.92 -4.17
CA MET A 88 2.05 -17.87 -5.14
C MET A 88 3.25 -18.73 -4.75
N VAL A 89 3.35 -19.17 -3.49
CA VAL A 89 4.51 -19.95 -2.99
C VAL A 89 4.79 -21.19 -3.86
N PRO A 90 3.79 -22.00 -4.28
CA PRO A 90 4.03 -23.14 -5.17
C PRO A 90 4.55 -22.77 -6.56
N LEU A 91 4.41 -21.50 -6.97
CA LEU A 91 4.82 -20.96 -8.27
C LEU A 91 6.11 -20.12 -8.18
N ALA A 92 6.64 -19.90 -6.98
CA ALA A 92 7.67 -18.91 -6.71
C ALA A 92 9.07 -19.28 -7.24
N SER A 93 9.28 -20.57 -7.57
CA SER A 93 10.51 -21.06 -8.21
C SER A 93 10.53 -20.87 -9.72
N MET A 94 9.40 -20.58 -10.36
CA MET A 94 9.28 -20.41 -11.80
C MET A 94 9.65 -18.99 -12.22
N PRO A 95 10.12 -18.74 -13.46
CA PRO A 95 10.25 -17.40 -14.01
C PRO A 95 8.97 -16.57 -13.80
N PRO A 96 9.05 -15.27 -13.45
CA PRO A 96 7.89 -14.52 -12.98
C PRO A 96 6.71 -14.50 -13.98
N LEU A 97 6.99 -14.39 -15.28
CA LEU A 97 5.94 -14.39 -16.31
C LEU A 97 5.25 -15.75 -16.43
N GLN A 98 6.02 -16.84 -16.29
CA GLN A 98 5.47 -18.21 -16.31
C GLN A 98 4.61 -18.47 -15.07
N ALA A 99 5.06 -18.06 -13.88
CA ALA A 99 4.25 -18.11 -12.66
C ALA A 99 2.91 -17.35 -12.84
N LYS A 100 2.96 -16.19 -13.50
CA LYS A 100 1.75 -15.42 -13.82
C LYS A 100 0.80 -16.19 -14.75
N HIS A 101 1.28 -16.93 -15.74
CA HIS A 101 0.41 -17.73 -16.63
C HIS A 101 -0.43 -18.74 -15.84
N TYR A 102 0.20 -19.52 -14.96
CA TYR A 102 -0.50 -20.46 -14.09
C TYR A 102 -1.49 -19.73 -13.18
N TRP A 103 -1.09 -18.61 -12.61
CA TRP A 103 -1.97 -17.79 -11.78
C TRP A 103 -3.22 -17.31 -12.53
N LEU A 104 -3.09 -16.90 -13.80
CA LEU A 104 -4.23 -16.48 -14.62
C LEU A 104 -5.19 -17.64 -14.90
N VAL A 105 -4.67 -18.85 -15.13
CA VAL A 105 -5.49 -20.05 -15.31
C VAL A 105 -6.23 -20.41 -14.02
N ILE A 106 -5.55 -20.37 -12.87
CA ILE A 106 -6.18 -20.57 -11.55
C ILE A 106 -7.32 -19.56 -11.33
N ASN A 107 -7.13 -18.29 -11.69
CA ASN A 107 -8.18 -17.29 -11.59
C ASN A 107 -9.38 -17.58 -12.52
N LEU A 108 -9.17 -18.11 -13.73
CA LEU A 108 -10.28 -18.54 -14.58
C LEU A 108 -11.08 -19.67 -13.92
N ILE A 109 -10.38 -20.64 -13.30
CA ILE A 109 -11.02 -21.75 -12.58
C ILE A 109 -11.82 -21.24 -11.38
N LEU A 110 -11.24 -20.33 -10.58
CA LEU A 110 -11.91 -19.73 -9.43
C LEU A 110 -13.12 -18.87 -9.84
N LEU A 111 -13.03 -18.16 -10.97
CA LEU A 111 -14.15 -17.42 -11.55
C LEU A 111 -15.27 -18.38 -11.96
N ALA A 112 -14.94 -19.46 -12.67
CA ALA A 112 -15.90 -20.49 -13.07
C ALA A 112 -16.55 -21.18 -11.84
N PHE A 113 -15.76 -21.48 -10.80
CA PHE A 113 -16.24 -22.02 -9.54
C PHE A 113 -17.23 -21.07 -8.84
N SER A 114 -16.94 -19.77 -8.82
CA SER A 114 -17.86 -18.75 -8.30
C SER A 114 -19.19 -18.76 -9.08
N GLY A 115 -19.12 -18.84 -10.41
CA GLY A 115 -20.30 -18.98 -11.27
C GLY A 115 -21.10 -20.26 -11.01
N PHE A 116 -20.42 -21.38 -10.75
CA PHE A 116 -21.05 -22.66 -10.40
C PHE A 116 -21.81 -22.58 -9.07
N LEU A 117 -21.22 -22.00 -8.03
CA LEU A 117 -21.90 -21.81 -6.74
C LEU A 117 -23.10 -20.87 -6.86
N LEU A 118 -22.98 -19.79 -7.65
CA LEU A 118 -24.10 -18.89 -7.93
C LEU A 118 -25.23 -19.57 -8.71
N LEU A 119 -24.89 -20.48 -9.63
CA LEU A 119 -25.87 -21.32 -10.33
C LEU A 119 -26.62 -22.26 -9.38
N ARG A 120 -25.95 -22.77 -8.34
CA ARG A 120 -26.58 -23.58 -7.29
C ARG A 120 -27.44 -22.76 -6.33
N THR A 121 -27.21 -21.45 -6.24
CA THR A 121 -27.88 -20.55 -5.28
C THR A 121 -29.08 -19.81 -5.89
N THR A 122 -29.09 -19.63 -7.22
CA THR A 122 -30.09 -18.80 -7.91
C THR A 122 -30.89 -19.60 -8.95
N ARG A 123 -31.98 -19.02 -9.48
CA ARG A 123 -32.76 -19.60 -10.59
C ARG A 123 -32.34 -19.06 -11.95
N ILE A 124 -31.29 -18.24 -12.01
CA ILE A 124 -30.78 -17.69 -13.25
C ILE A 124 -30.07 -18.81 -14.03
N GLY A 125 -30.39 -18.94 -15.32
CA GLY A 125 -29.71 -19.90 -16.18
C GLY A 125 -28.24 -19.57 -16.40
N LYS A 126 -27.41 -20.60 -16.64
CA LYS A 126 -25.96 -20.49 -16.83
C LYS A 126 -25.49 -19.39 -17.80
N MET A 127 -26.22 -19.20 -18.91
CA MET A 127 -25.91 -18.18 -19.93
C MET A 127 -25.99 -16.77 -19.35
N ARG A 128 -27.06 -16.48 -18.59
CA ARG A 128 -27.27 -15.16 -17.98
C ARG A 128 -26.29 -14.92 -16.83
N ILE A 129 -25.95 -15.94 -16.05
CA ILE A 129 -24.89 -15.83 -15.04
C ILE A 129 -23.57 -15.43 -15.72
N ALA A 130 -23.18 -16.11 -16.80
CA ALA A 130 -21.96 -15.77 -17.54
C ALA A 130 -21.98 -14.33 -18.09
N ILE A 131 -23.12 -13.88 -18.63
CA ILE A 131 -23.29 -12.48 -19.07
C ILE A 131 -23.11 -11.51 -17.89
N LEU A 132 -23.79 -11.74 -16.75
CA LEU A 132 -23.72 -10.86 -15.57
C LEU A 132 -22.31 -10.78 -14.98
N MET A 133 -21.58 -11.90 -15.00
CA MET A 133 -20.18 -11.97 -14.59
C MET A 133 -19.30 -11.14 -15.54
N LEU A 134 -19.42 -11.33 -16.85
CA LEU A 134 -18.58 -10.64 -17.84
C LEU A 134 -18.98 -9.17 -18.07
N LEU A 135 -20.17 -8.76 -17.61
CA LEU A 135 -20.59 -7.37 -17.57
C LEU A 135 -19.75 -6.53 -16.59
N ALA A 136 -19.01 -7.17 -15.66
CA ALA A 136 -17.93 -6.55 -14.89
C ALA A 136 -16.68 -6.32 -15.78
N VAL A 137 -16.83 -5.61 -16.89
CA VAL A 137 -15.81 -5.48 -17.94
C VAL A 137 -14.49 -4.91 -17.40
N GLU A 138 -14.51 -3.69 -16.83
CA GLU A 138 -13.29 -3.06 -16.31
C GLU A 138 -12.71 -3.77 -15.06
N PRO A 139 -13.54 -4.23 -14.10
CA PRO A 139 -13.04 -4.99 -12.95
C PRO A 139 -12.33 -6.28 -13.35
N LEU A 140 -12.93 -7.11 -14.23
CA LEU A 140 -12.28 -8.33 -14.70
C LEU A 140 -11.05 -8.02 -15.56
N ARG A 141 -11.12 -7.01 -16.43
CA ARG A 141 -9.98 -6.58 -17.24
C ARG A 141 -8.77 -6.25 -16.36
N THR A 142 -8.94 -5.34 -15.41
CA THR A 142 -7.84 -4.88 -14.52
C THR A 142 -7.40 -5.97 -13.55
N HIS A 143 -8.31 -6.81 -13.09
CA HIS A 143 -8.00 -7.98 -12.26
C HIS A 143 -7.00 -8.92 -12.94
N PHE A 144 -7.33 -9.37 -14.16
CA PHE A 144 -6.47 -10.29 -14.91
C PHE A 144 -5.20 -9.58 -15.38
N LEU A 145 -5.32 -8.35 -15.93
CA LEU A 145 -4.17 -7.57 -16.38
C LEU A 145 -3.11 -7.46 -15.28
N TYR A 146 -3.51 -7.07 -14.07
CA TYR A 146 -2.59 -6.87 -12.95
C TYR A 146 -2.30 -8.14 -12.14
N GLY A 147 -2.95 -9.28 -12.44
CA GLY A 147 -2.74 -10.56 -11.75
C GLY A 147 -3.17 -10.54 -10.28
N GLN A 148 -4.34 -9.98 -10.01
CA GLN A 148 -4.88 -9.76 -8.66
C GLN A 148 -5.38 -11.03 -7.97
N LEU A 149 -5.79 -10.88 -6.70
CA LEU A 149 -6.34 -11.93 -5.84
C LEU A 149 -7.87 -11.84 -5.64
N HIS A 150 -8.53 -10.82 -6.19
CA HIS A 150 -9.93 -10.51 -5.85
C HIS A 150 -10.93 -11.52 -6.40
N VAL A 151 -10.61 -12.28 -7.47
CA VAL A 151 -11.43 -13.42 -7.89
C VAL A 151 -11.35 -14.57 -6.87
N ALA A 152 -10.20 -14.80 -6.24
CA ALA A 152 -10.09 -15.76 -5.15
C ALA A 152 -10.92 -15.30 -3.92
N VAL A 153 -10.87 -14.00 -3.61
CA VAL A 153 -11.71 -13.42 -2.55
C VAL A 153 -13.21 -13.51 -2.89
N LEU A 154 -13.60 -13.26 -4.15
CA LEU A 154 -14.96 -13.47 -4.63
C LEU A 154 -15.40 -14.92 -4.44
N ALA A 155 -14.56 -15.89 -4.83
CA ALA A 155 -14.86 -17.32 -4.68
C ALA A 155 -15.11 -17.69 -3.22
N LEU A 156 -14.31 -17.16 -2.29
CA LEU A 156 -14.49 -17.37 -0.85
C LEU A 156 -15.75 -16.69 -0.30
N ILE A 157 -16.08 -15.48 -0.75
CA ILE A 157 -17.32 -14.77 -0.38
C ILE A 157 -18.54 -15.55 -0.86
N VAL A 158 -18.55 -16.01 -2.12
CA VAL A 158 -19.65 -16.81 -2.68
C VAL A 158 -19.75 -18.18 -2.00
N ALA A 159 -18.62 -18.84 -1.72
CA ALA A 159 -18.58 -20.08 -0.96
C ALA A 159 -19.10 -19.89 0.46
N ALA A 160 -18.73 -18.80 1.13
CA ALA A 160 -19.25 -18.48 2.46
C ALA A 160 -20.77 -18.32 2.45
N LEU A 161 -21.34 -17.62 1.46
CA LEU A 161 -22.79 -17.53 1.29
C LEU A 161 -23.41 -18.91 1.06
N TRP A 162 -22.87 -19.71 0.14
CA TRP A 162 -23.39 -21.05 -0.15
C TRP A 162 -23.36 -21.94 1.10
N LEU A 163 -22.26 -21.96 1.85
CA LEU A 163 -22.12 -22.70 3.11
C LEU A 163 -23.13 -22.22 4.16
N TYR A 164 -23.31 -20.90 4.27
CA TYR A 164 -24.27 -20.29 5.20
C TYR A 164 -25.71 -20.74 4.91
N LEU A 165 -26.10 -20.72 3.63
CA LEU A 165 -27.44 -21.13 3.19
C LEU A 165 -27.68 -22.64 3.31
N ASN A 166 -26.62 -23.46 3.36
CA ASN A 166 -26.70 -24.91 3.56
C ASN A 166 -26.47 -25.32 5.04
N GLU A 167 -26.60 -24.39 5.99
CA GLU A 167 -26.45 -24.62 7.44
C GLU A 167 -25.03 -24.97 7.93
N TRP A 168 -24.02 -24.90 7.07
CA TRP A 168 -22.59 -25.04 7.42
C TRP A 168 -22.02 -23.71 7.94
N LYS A 169 -22.64 -23.17 8.99
CA LYS A 169 -22.39 -21.81 9.49
C LYS A 169 -20.95 -21.58 9.97
N ILE A 170 -20.34 -22.57 10.65
CA ILE A 170 -18.94 -22.48 11.10
C ILE A 170 -18.00 -22.41 9.88
N ALA A 171 -18.20 -23.26 8.89
CA ALA A 171 -17.40 -23.25 7.66
C ALA A 171 -17.57 -21.95 6.87
N SER A 172 -18.78 -21.38 6.85
CA SER A 172 -19.02 -20.05 6.26
C SER A 172 -18.17 -18.97 6.92
N GLY A 173 -18.16 -18.93 8.27
CA GLY A 173 -17.30 -18.02 9.02
C GLY A 173 -15.82 -18.21 8.71
N ALA A 174 -15.36 -19.47 8.66
CA ALA A 174 -13.98 -19.81 8.34
C ALA A 174 -13.58 -19.41 6.89
N ALA A 175 -14.49 -19.55 5.93
CA ALA A 175 -14.26 -19.09 4.55
C ALA A 175 -14.08 -17.56 4.49
N ILE A 176 -14.86 -16.80 5.26
CA ILE A 176 -14.66 -15.34 5.40
C ILE A 176 -13.33 -15.03 6.12
N ALA A 177 -12.93 -15.81 7.12
CA ALA A 177 -11.63 -15.63 7.79
C ALA A 177 -10.46 -15.80 6.81
N LEU A 178 -10.51 -16.82 5.96
CA LEU A 178 -9.52 -17.04 4.91
C LEU A 178 -9.53 -15.89 3.88
N ALA A 179 -10.72 -15.39 3.50
CA ALA A 179 -10.82 -14.23 2.63
C ALA A 179 -10.20 -12.98 3.29
N ALA A 180 -10.46 -12.77 4.58
CA ALA A 180 -9.93 -11.67 5.39
C ALA A 180 -8.40 -11.73 5.54
N ALA A 181 -7.84 -12.93 5.62
CA ALA A 181 -6.40 -13.14 5.66
C ALA A 181 -5.73 -12.72 4.34
N ILE A 182 -6.38 -12.93 3.18
CA ILE A 182 -5.84 -12.51 1.87
C ILE A 182 -6.01 -11.00 1.65
N LYS A 183 -7.18 -10.45 2.03
CA LYS A 183 -7.48 -9.01 1.96
C LYS A 183 -8.32 -8.66 3.18
N ILE A 184 -8.05 -7.55 3.86
CA ILE A 184 -8.68 -7.28 5.17
C ILE A 184 -10.19 -6.98 5.14
N TYR A 185 -10.73 -6.43 4.04
CA TYR A 185 -12.11 -5.93 3.99
C TYR A 185 -13.24 -6.95 4.27
N PRO A 186 -13.12 -8.27 3.96
CA PRO A 186 -14.10 -9.27 4.34
C PRO A 186 -14.24 -9.44 5.86
N LEU A 187 -13.29 -8.97 6.67
CA LEU A 187 -13.43 -8.99 8.13
C LEU A 187 -14.67 -8.20 8.61
N ALA A 188 -15.13 -7.22 7.82
CA ALA A 188 -16.36 -6.49 8.10
C ALA A 188 -17.58 -7.42 8.28
N PHE A 189 -17.62 -8.58 7.61
CA PHE A 189 -18.70 -9.57 7.78
C PHE A 189 -18.88 -10.07 9.22
N LEU A 190 -17.93 -9.83 10.13
CA LEU A 190 -18.16 -9.98 11.57
C LEU A 190 -19.40 -9.20 12.02
N PHE A 191 -19.56 -7.94 11.61
CA PHE A 191 -20.73 -7.12 11.94
C PHE A 191 -22.01 -7.68 11.33
N TYR A 192 -21.93 -8.23 10.12
CA TYR A 192 -23.04 -8.93 9.49
C TYR A 192 -23.48 -10.13 10.36
N PHE A 193 -22.58 -11.05 10.71
CA PHE A 193 -22.93 -12.22 11.50
C PHE A 193 -23.38 -11.90 12.92
N LEU A 194 -22.76 -10.92 13.59
CA LEU A 194 -23.19 -10.42 14.89
C LEU A 194 -24.62 -9.86 14.82
N ARG A 195 -24.90 -9.02 13.82
CA ARG A 195 -26.23 -8.43 13.63
C ARG A 195 -27.29 -9.48 13.32
N LYS A 196 -26.91 -10.53 12.61
CA LYS A 196 -27.73 -11.70 12.30
C LYS A 196 -27.80 -12.70 13.48
N ARG A 197 -27.09 -12.47 14.59
CA ARG A 197 -26.99 -13.38 15.76
C ARG A 197 -26.53 -14.79 15.37
N GLN A 198 -25.70 -14.90 14.35
CA GLN A 198 -25.22 -16.18 13.82
C GLN A 198 -23.94 -16.60 14.53
N TRP A 199 -24.06 -16.94 15.81
CA TRP A 199 -22.91 -17.23 16.68
C TRP A 199 -22.00 -18.33 16.13
N ARG A 200 -22.54 -19.35 15.46
CA ARG A 200 -21.73 -20.38 14.81
C ARG A 200 -20.83 -19.83 13.69
N ALA A 201 -21.34 -18.89 12.90
CA ALA A 201 -20.53 -18.21 11.87
C ALA A 201 -19.54 -17.21 12.49
N VAL A 202 -19.93 -16.51 13.57
CA VAL A 202 -19.01 -15.68 14.37
C VAL A 202 -17.86 -16.53 14.92
N THR A 203 -18.15 -17.68 15.52
CA THR A 203 -17.13 -18.62 16.02
C THR A 203 -16.20 -19.07 14.91
N GLY A 204 -16.74 -19.51 13.76
CA GLY A 204 -15.92 -19.90 12.60
C GLY A 204 -15.00 -18.78 12.10
N LEU A 205 -15.51 -17.55 12.04
CA LEU A 205 -14.74 -16.38 11.64
C LEU A 205 -13.64 -16.04 12.66
N VAL A 206 -13.98 -15.94 13.94
CA VAL A 206 -13.04 -15.56 15.01
C VAL A 206 -11.98 -16.62 15.20
N CYS A 207 -12.36 -17.90 15.32
CA CYS A 207 -11.40 -19.00 15.45
C CYS A 207 -10.52 -19.13 14.20
N GLY A 208 -11.09 -18.94 13.00
CA GLY A 208 -10.32 -18.92 11.76
C GLY A 208 -9.29 -17.78 11.72
N CYS A 209 -9.70 -16.56 12.10
CA CYS A 209 -8.79 -15.42 12.17
C CYS A 209 -7.68 -15.63 13.21
N LEU A 210 -7.99 -16.14 14.40
CA LEU A 210 -7.00 -16.42 15.45
C LEU A 210 -6.01 -17.51 15.01
N LEU A 211 -6.50 -18.58 14.39
CA LEU A 211 -5.66 -19.64 13.85
C LEU A 211 -4.73 -19.11 12.77
N LEU A 212 -5.26 -18.35 11.80
CA LEU A 212 -4.47 -17.76 10.73
C LEU A 212 -3.49 -16.71 11.25
N ALA A 213 -3.85 -15.90 12.25
CA ALA A 213 -2.92 -14.97 12.89
C ALA A 213 -1.78 -15.72 13.61
N GLY A 214 -2.10 -16.77 14.37
CA GLY A 214 -1.09 -17.62 15.02
C GLY A 214 -0.16 -18.28 14.02
N LEU A 215 -0.70 -18.85 12.94
CA LEU A 215 0.07 -19.42 11.85
C LEU A 215 0.91 -18.35 11.12
N SER A 216 0.41 -17.11 10.98
CA SER A 216 1.16 -15.99 10.40
C SER A 216 2.41 -15.67 11.22
N ILE A 217 2.29 -15.67 12.55
CA ILE A 217 3.40 -15.42 13.46
C ILE A 217 4.41 -16.57 13.39
N LEU A 218 3.93 -17.82 13.32
CA LEU A 218 4.79 -19.00 13.18
C LEU A 218 5.56 -19.01 11.85
N LEU A 219 4.91 -18.66 10.74
CA LEU A 219 5.50 -18.73 9.41
C LEU A 219 6.39 -17.52 9.09
N PHE A 220 6.01 -16.32 9.51
CA PHE A 220 6.67 -15.08 9.09
C PHE A 220 7.39 -14.34 10.23
N GLY A 221 7.17 -14.76 11.48
CA GLY A 221 7.74 -14.12 12.66
C GLY A 221 6.85 -13.03 13.27
N PHE A 222 7.06 -12.75 14.55
CA PHE A 222 6.26 -11.79 15.30
C PHE A 222 6.43 -10.35 14.81
N GLU A 223 7.67 -9.92 14.55
CA GLU A 223 7.97 -8.52 14.24
C GLU A 223 7.27 -8.01 12.98
N VAL A 224 7.28 -8.79 11.89
CA VAL A 224 6.61 -8.38 10.63
C VAL A 224 5.08 -8.28 10.80
N ASN A 225 4.48 -9.17 11.61
CA ASN A 225 3.06 -9.11 11.93
C ASN A 225 2.73 -7.90 12.81
N ARG A 226 3.61 -7.57 13.77
CA ARG A 226 3.50 -6.37 14.59
C ARG A 226 3.55 -5.10 13.73
N VAL A 227 4.48 -5.00 12.77
CA VAL A 227 4.57 -3.86 11.83
C VAL A 227 3.28 -3.69 11.03
N LEU A 228 2.71 -4.80 10.52
CA LEU A 228 1.44 -4.76 9.80
C LEU A 228 0.33 -4.14 10.65
N VAL A 229 0.18 -4.60 11.89
CA VAL A 229 -0.93 -4.19 12.78
C VAL A 229 -0.73 -2.79 13.36
N GLU A 230 0.48 -2.46 13.81
CA GLU A 230 0.77 -1.23 14.54
C GLU A 230 1.08 -0.04 13.62
N GLN A 231 1.65 -0.28 12.43
CA GLN A 231 2.14 0.80 11.56
C GLN A 231 1.32 0.90 10.27
N VAL A 232 1.09 -0.24 9.59
CA VAL A 232 0.50 -0.24 8.24
C VAL A 232 -1.02 -0.11 8.27
N LEU A 233 -1.73 -0.95 9.03
CA LEU A 233 -3.19 -0.97 9.04
C LEU A 233 -3.83 0.36 9.48
N PRO A 234 -3.33 1.07 10.51
CA PRO A 234 -3.87 2.37 10.89
C PRO A 234 -3.79 3.40 9.75
N ARG A 235 -2.71 3.38 8.97
CA ARG A 235 -2.50 4.27 7.81
C ARG A 235 -3.47 3.93 6.68
N ILE A 236 -3.64 2.65 6.34
CA ILE A 236 -4.59 2.19 5.31
C ILE A 236 -6.03 2.54 5.70
N ALA A 237 -6.40 2.39 6.97
CA ALA A 237 -7.73 2.71 7.48
C ALA A 237 -8.09 4.20 7.33
N ARG A 238 -7.10 5.09 7.28
CA ARG A 238 -7.28 6.52 6.99
C ARG A 238 -7.24 6.87 5.50
N GLY A 239 -7.03 5.89 4.62
CA GLY A 239 -6.86 6.12 3.18
C GLY A 239 -5.43 6.53 2.79
N GLU A 240 -4.47 6.45 3.70
CA GLU A 240 -3.06 6.82 3.50
C GLU A 240 -2.19 5.62 3.09
N GLY A 241 -2.79 4.59 2.49
CA GLY A 241 -2.03 3.47 1.94
C GLY A 241 -1.29 3.79 0.63
N VAL A 242 -1.69 4.87 -0.05
CA VAL A 242 -1.13 5.43 -1.28
C VAL A 242 -1.36 6.95 -1.24
N ASP A 243 -1.10 7.67 -2.35
CA ASP A 243 -1.46 9.09 -2.48
C ASP A 243 -2.94 9.31 -2.09
N PRO A 244 -3.24 10.03 -0.98
CA PRO A 244 -4.60 10.20 -0.49
C PRO A 244 -5.40 11.24 -1.31
N TYR A 245 -4.75 12.01 -2.19
CA TYR A 245 -5.38 13.09 -2.95
C TYR A 245 -5.83 12.66 -4.36
N THR A 246 -5.40 11.48 -4.82
CA THR A 246 -5.78 10.98 -6.14
C THR A 246 -7.26 10.59 -6.21
N LEU A 247 -8.01 11.29 -7.04
CA LEU A 247 -9.42 11.00 -7.32
C LEU A 247 -9.62 9.71 -8.13
N ASN A 248 -8.56 9.15 -8.73
CA ASN A 248 -8.61 7.86 -9.43
C ASN A 248 -9.02 6.70 -8.52
N LEU A 249 -8.88 6.84 -7.19
CA LEU A 249 -9.33 5.83 -6.23
C LEU A 249 -10.85 5.76 -6.12
N ASN A 250 -11.59 6.80 -6.52
CA ASN A 250 -13.05 6.84 -6.45
C ASN A 250 -13.59 6.48 -5.04
N SER A 251 -12.99 7.03 -3.98
CA SER A 251 -13.45 6.90 -2.59
C SER A 251 -13.92 8.23 -2.01
N LEU A 252 -14.81 8.16 -1.02
CA LEU A 252 -15.21 9.32 -0.21
C LEU A 252 -14.01 9.91 0.52
N THR A 253 -13.15 9.05 1.09
CA THR A 253 -11.92 9.45 1.77
C THR A 253 -11.01 10.27 0.86
N GLY A 254 -10.73 9.81 -0.35
CA GLY A 254 -9.87 10.54 -1.29
C GLY A 254 -10.51 11.83 -1.80
N LEU A 255 -11.83 11.83 -2.03
CA LEU A 255 -12.57 13.04 -2.39
C LEU A 255 -12.48 14.11 -1.29
N PHE A 256 -12.66 13.74 -0.02
CA PHE A 256 -12.57 14.70 1.09
C PHE A 256 -11.16 15.19 1.36
N HIS A 257 -10.12 14.35 1.21
CA HIS A 257 -8.74 14.82 1.22
C HIS A 257 -8.51 15.88 0.14
N ARG A 258 -8.91 15.59 -1.11
CA ARG A 258 -8.75 16.51 -2.24
C ARG A 258 -9.46 17.84 -2.02
N LEU A 259 -10.65 17.82 -1.43
CA LEU A 259 -11.46 19.02 -1.20
C LEU A 259 -11.01 19.86 -0.01
N PHE A 260 -10.54 19.23 1.08
CA PHE A 260 -10.39 19.89 2.38
C PHE A 260 -8.98 19.96 2.96
N VAL A 261 -8.02 19.21 2.42
CA VAL A 261 -6.68 19.10 3.01
C VAL A 261 -5.64 19.60 2.01
N PHE A 262 -4.95 20.68 2.34
CA PHE A 262 -3.81 21.17 1.57
C PHE A 262 -2.62 20.22 1.69
N GLU A 263 -1.86 20.03 0.61
CA GLU A 263 -0.50 19.47 0.61
C GLU A 263 0.32 20.17 -0.48
N PRO A 264 1.53 20.68 -0.21
CA PRO A 264 2.24 21.58 -1.13
C PRO A 264 2.53 21.06 -2.54
N GLN A 265 2.59 19.75 -2.77
CA GLN A 265 2.95 19.12 -4.05
C GLN A 265 1.79 18.31 -4.65
N LEU A 266 1.11 17.49 -3.85
CA LEU A 266 0.03 16.59 -4.27
C LEU A 266 -1.34 17.29 -4.29
N ASN A 267 -1.56 18.27 -3.41
CA ASN A 267 -2.82 19.02 -3.35
C ASN A 267 -2.66 20.50 -3.00
N PRO A 268 -1.99 21.30 -3.86
CA PRO A 268 -1.66 22.69 -3.55
C PRO A 268 -2.87 23.62 -3.56
N LYS A 269 -3.98 23.20 -4.17
CA LYS A 269 -5.21 24.00 -4.33
C LYS A 269 -6.46 23.19 -3.95
N PRO A 270 -6.65 22.84 -2.66
CA PRO A 270 -7.93 22.29 -2.22
C PRO A 270 -9.05 23.32 -2.43
N LEU A 271 -10.31 22.88 -2.38
CA LEU A 271 -11.46 23.80 -2.46
C LEU A 271 -11.42 24.79 -1.30
N ILE A 272 -11.21 24.29 -0.08
CA ILE A 272 -10.99 25.08 1.14
C ILE A 272 -10.02 24.28 2.01
N ASN A 273 -8.93 24.88 2.49
CA ASN A 273 -8.04 24.20 3.44
C ASN A 273 -8.67 24.19 4.85
N MET A 274 -9.42 23.13 5.17
CA MET A 274 -10.08 22.94 6.46
C MET A 274 -9.97 21.46 6.90
N PRO A 275 -8.79 21.02 7.39
CA PRO A 275 -8.59 19.62 7.78
C PRO A 275 -9.54 19.11 8.88
N SER A 276 -10.06 20.02 9.71
CA SER A 276 -11.11 19.70 10.69
C SER A 276 -12.44 19.29 10.04
N ALA A 277 -12.78 19.83 8.87
CA ALA A 277 -13.95 19.42 8.10
C ALA A 277 -13.79 17.97 7.60
N TYR A 278 -12.61 17.62 7.07
CA TYR A 278 -12.30 16.23 6.72
C TYR A 278 -12.45 15.29 7.93
N ALA A 279 -11.88 15.67 9.07
CA ALA A 279 -11.91 14.88 10.30
C ALA A 279 -13.33 14.56 10.79
N VAL A 280 -14.30 15.45 10.51
CA VAL A 280 -15.72 15.28 10.87
C VAL A 280 -16.52 14.59 9.76
N LEU A 281 -16.40 15.05 8.53
CA LEU A 281 -17.24 14.61 7.40
C LEU A 281 -16.98 13.16 7.02
N GLN A 282 -15.73 12.71 7.07
CA GLN A 282 -15.40 11.33 6.71
C GLN A 282 -16.16 10.32 7.59
N PRO A 283 -15.96 10.25 8.92
CA PRO A 283 -16.64 9.26 9.75
C PRO A 283 -18.15 9.48 9.81
N LEU A 284 -18.62 10.73 9.67
CA LEU A 284 -20.04 11.05 9.59
C LEU A 284 -20.69 10.38 8.38
N VAL A 285 -20.15 10.58 7.18
CA VAL A 285 -20.73 10.03 5.95
C VAL A 285 -20.59 8.51 5.91
N GLU A 286 -19.44 7.96 6.30
CA GLU A 286 -19.25 6.50 6.37
C GLU A 286 -20.26 5.86 7.34
N GLY A 287 -20.46 6.43 8.52
CA GLY A 287 -21.43 5.91 9.48
C GLY A 287 -22.88 6.11 9.04
N LEU A 288 -23.21 7.23 8.36
CA LEU A 288 -24.53 7.43 7.73
C LEU A 288 -24.82 6.44 6.60
N LEU A 289 -23.79 5.92 5.94
CA LEU A 289 -23.94 4.88 4.93
C LEU A 289 -24.03 3.48 5.56
N PHE A 290 -23.27 3.20 6.63
CA PHE A 290 -23.17 1.86 7.20
C PHE A 290 -24.25 1.52 8.25
N VAL A 291 -24.60 2.46 9.12
CA VAL A 291 -25.55 2.20 10.22
C VAL A 291 -26.96 1.89 9.73
N PRO A 292 -27.53 2.61 8.73
CA PRO A 292 -28.84 2.26 8.19
C PRO A 292 -28.88 0.84 7.59
N LEU A 293 -27.79 0.38 6.97
CA LEU A 293 -27.69 -1.00 6.50
C LEU A 293 -27.81 -1.99 7.65
N LEU A 294 -26.97 -1.86 8.69
CA LEU A 294 -27.01 -2.75 9.85
C LEU A 294 -28.40 -2.76 10.51
N TRP A 295 -29.07 -1.61 10.50
CA TRP A 295 -30.43 -1.52 11.00
C TRP A 295 -31.44 -2.29 10.14
N LEU A 296 -31.34 -2.18 8.81
CA LEU A 296 -32.24 -2.85 7.86
C LEU A 296 -32.07 -4.38 7.84
N LEU A 297 -30.91 -4.92 8.20
CA LEU A 297 -30.68 -6.37 8.31
C LEU A 297 -31.68 -7.03 9.26
N THR A 298 -32.22 -8.18 8.89
CA THR A 298 -33.15 -8.92 9.77
C THR A 298 -32.37 -9.61 10.87
N PRO A 299 -32.68 -9.38 12.17
CA PRO A 299 -32.07 -10.18 13.24
C PRO A 299 -32.40 -11.67 13.06
N ALA A 300 -31.44 -12.56 13.34
CA ALA A 300 -31.60 -14.01 13.16
C ALA A 300 -31.76 -14.43 11.69
N HIS A 301 -32.38 -15.60 11.48
CA HIS A 301 -32.57 -16.21 10.17
C HIS A 301 -33.74 -15.55 9.45
N ALA A 302 -33.52 -15.14 8.20
CA ALA A 302 -34.56 -14.70 7.29
C ALA A 302 -34.81 -15.77 6.21
N GLU A 303 -35.91 -15.64 5.48
CA GLU A 303 -36.13 -16.43 4.27
C GLU A 303 -34.93 -16.30 3.31
N THR A 304 -34.53 -17.39 2.66
CA THR A 304 -33.36 -17.46 1.77
C THR A 304 -33.29 -16.30 0.77
N GLU A 305 -34.43 -15.91 0.20
CA GLU A 305 -34.48 -14.82 -0.78
C GLU A 305 -34.13 -13.46 -0.15
N LYS A 306 -34.50 -13.23 1.11
CA LYS A 306 -34.13 -12.01 1.83
C LYS A 306 -32.67 -12.05 2.28
N GLU A 307 -32.18 -13.21 2.73
CA GLU A 307 -30.76 -13.42 3.08
C GLU A 307 -29.82 -13.05 1.93
N THR A 308 -30.14 -13.50 0.70
CA THR A 308 -29.31 -13.20 -0.48
C THR A 308 -29.25 -11.71 -0.81
N ILE A 309 -30.34 -10.95 -0.64
CA ILE A 309 -30.34 -9.49 -0.83
C ILE A 309 -29.55 -8.82 0.30
N GLU A 310 -29.78 -9.21 1.55
CA GLU A 310 -29.05 -8.67 2.70
C GLU A 310 -27.54 -8.85 2.52
N TYR A 311 -27.12 -10.04 2.07
CA TYR A 311 -25.73 -10.36 1.78
C TYR A 311 -25.19 -9.54 0.60
N ALA A 312 -25.93 -9.44 -0.51
CA ALA A 312 -25.54 -8.65 -1.68
C ALA A 312 -25.41 -7.15 -1.36
N THR A 313 -26.35 -6.59 -0.60
CA THR A 313 -26.27 -5.19 -0.14
C THR A 313 -25.07 -4.98 0.77
N TYR A 314 -24.74 -5.96 1.62
CA TYR A 314 -23.56 -5.91 2.47
C TYR A 314 -22.25 -5.89 1.68
N VAL A 315 -22.12 -6.76 0.67
CA VAL A 315 -20.96 -6.76 -0.25
C VAL A 315 -20.80 -5.40 -0.94
N ALA A 316 -21.90 -4.80 -1.41
CA ALA A 316 -21.86 -3.48 -2.04
C ALA A 316 -21.44 -2.37 -1.05
N ALA A 317 -21.90 -2.45 0.21
CA ALA A 317 -21.53 -1.51 1.26
C ALA A 317 -20.03 -1.53 1.56
N VAL A 318 -19.42 -2.71 1.64
CA VAL A 318 -17.98 -2.87 1.90
C VAL A 318 -17.14 -2.17 0.82
N LEU A 319 -17.60 -2.14 -0.43
CA LEU A 319 -16.94 -1.36 -1.49
C LEU A 319 -17.21 0.14 -1.39
N ALA A 320 -18.46 0.53 -1.10
CA ALA A 320 -18.83 1.95 -0.98
C ALA A 320 -18.10 2.66 0.18
N LEU A 321 -17.76 1.91 1.24
CA LEU A 321 -17.05 2.37 2.43
C LEU A 321 -15.53 2.18 2.34
N SER A 322 -15.03 1.57 1.26
CA SER A 322 -13.60 1.35 1.10
C SER A 322 -12.86 2.68 0.91
N THR A 323 -11.74 2.85 1.62
CA THR A 323 -10.91 4.05 1.53
C THR A 323 -10.08 4.10 0.23
N ASN A 324 -9.81 2.94 -0.39
CA ASN A 324 -8.99 2.82 -1.60
C ASN A 324 -9.52 1.78 -2.64
N PRO A 325 -10.76 1.94 -3.15
CA PRO A 325 -11.38 0.97 -4.06
C PRO A 325 -10.88 1.12 -5.51
N ARG A 326 -9.84 0.37 -5.86
CA ARG A 326 -9.39 0.23 -7.26
C ARG A 326 -10.38 -0.55 -8.14
N PRO A 327 -10.40 -0.37 -9.48
CA PRO A 327 -11.37 -1.01 -10.36
C PRO A 327 -11.49 -2.54 -10.19
N TYR A 328 -10.39 -3.26 -9.96
CA TYR A 328 -10.39 -4.71 -9.77
C TYR A 328 -11.06 -5.17 -8.47
N HIS A 329 -11.24 -4.30 -7.45
CA HIS A 329 -12.00 -4.66 -6.24
C HIS A 329 -13.47 -4.93 -6.56
N TYR A 330 -14.01 -4.26 -7.59
CA TYR A 330 -15.42 -4.36 -7.98
C TYR A 330 -15.78 -5.74 -8.56
N VAL A 331 -14.82 -6.64 -8.77
CA VAL A 331 -15.08 -8.05 -9.10
C VAL A 331 -16.01 -8.70 -8.07
N ILE A 332 -15.96 -8.31 -6.79
CA ILE A 332 -16.86 -8.88 -5.80
C ILE A 332 -18.35 -8.50 -6.02
N LEU A 333 -18.64 -7.43 -6.78
CA LEU A 333 -20.02 -7.08 -7.17
C LEU A 333 -20.64 -8.08 -8.13
N ILE A 334 -19.88 -9.01 -8.71
CA ILE A 334 -20.43 -10.13 -9.49
C ILE A 334 -21.42 -10.94 -8.66
N ALA A 335 -21.13 -11.17 -7.37
CA ALA A 335 -22.08 -11.83 -6.47
C ALA A 335 -23.37 -11.01 -6.35
N CYS A 336 -23.24 -9.68 -6.14
CA CYS A 336 -24.39 -8.78 -6.06
C CYS A 336 -25.23 -8.79 -7.34
N SER A 337 -24.57 -8.74 -8.51
CA SER A 337 -25.25 -8.63 -9.80
C SER A 337 -26.14 -9.84 -10.07
N VAL A 338 -25.66 -11.04 -9.75
CA VAL A 338 -26.42 -12.28 -9.92
C VAL A 338 -27.53 -12.42 -8.88
N LEU A 339 -27.24 -12.22 -7.59
CA LEU A 339 -28.21 -12.42 -6.50
C LEU A 339 -29.40 -11.43 -6.58
N VAL A 340 -29.11 -10.15 -6.83
CA VAL A 340 -30.15 -9.10 -6.88
C VAL A 340 -30.99 -9.23 -8.15
N THR A 341 -30.37 -9.55 -9.29
CA THR A 341 -31.11 -9.80 -10.53
C THR A 341 -32.05 -10.99 -10.38
N ASP A 342 -31.61 -12.07 -9.73
CA ASP A 342 -32.46 -13.26 -9.51
C ASP A 342 -33.72 -12.87 -8.74
N ARG A 343 -33.54 -12.14 -7.62
CA ARG A 343 -34.66 -11.65 -6.83
C ARG A 343 -35.61 -10.77 -7.62
N LEU A 344 -35.10 -9.71 -8.26
CA LEU A 344 -35.93 -8.72 -8.95
C LEU A 344 -36.75 -9.37 -10.09
N LEU A 345 -36.17 -10.35 -10.78
CA LEU A 345 -36.88 -11.13 -11.79
C LEU A 345 -37.96 -12.03 -11.18
N ARG A 346 -37.69 -12.68 -10.03
CA ARG A 346 -38.70 -13.51 -9.32
C ARG A 346 -39.90 -12.70 -8.87
N VAL A 347 -39.69 -11.49 -8.33
CA VAL A 347 -40.79 -10.59 -7.95
C VAL A 347 -41.37 -9.79 -9.12
N LYS A 348 -41.02 -10.16 -10.36
CA LYS A 348 -41.51 -9.54 -11.62
C LYS A 348 -41.23 -8.04 -11.73
N ARG A 349 -40.26 -7.48 -11.00
CA ARG A 349 -39.87 -6.06 -11.04
C ARG A 349 -38.81 -5.80 -12.11
N ARG A 350 -39.17 -6.00 -13.38
CA ARG A 350 -38.24 -5.90 -14.53
C ARG A 350 -37.61 -4.52 -14.69
N GLY A 351 -38.35 -3.43 -14.46
CA GLY A 351 -37.82 -2.06 -14.53
C GLY A 351 -36.70 -1.82 -13.50
N GLN A 352 -36.90 -2.27 -12.27
CA GLN A 352 -35.87 -2.22 -11.22
C GLN A 352 -34.67 -3.09 -11.56
N ALA A 353 -34.87 -4.27 -12.18
CA ALA A 353 -33.76 -5.11 -12.64
C ALA A 353 -32.93 -4.42 -13.72
N MET A 354 -33.57 -3.75 -14.69
CA MET A 354 -32.85 -2.99 -15.74
C MET A 354 -32.09 -1.79 -15.15
N LEU A 355 -32.71 -1.04 -14.25
CA LEU A 355 -32.05 0.08 -13.56
C LEU A 355 -30.83 -0.39 -12.76
N PHE A 356 -30.98 -1.47 -12.00
CA PHE A 356 -29.90 -2.09 -11.24
C PHE A 356 -28.73 -2.50 -12.15
N LEU A 357 -29.02 -3.20 -13.25
CA LEU A 357 -28.00 -3.63 -14.21
C LEU A 357 -27.33 -2.43 -14.90
N GLY A 358 -28.07 -1.36 -15.17
CA GLY A 358 -27.51 -0.09 -15.66
C GLY A 358 -26.51 0.51 -14.67
N LEU A 359 -26.89 0.66 -13.40
CA LEU A 359 -26.01 1.17 -12.35
C LEU A 359 -24.78 0.28 -12.12
N TYR A 360 -24.96 -1.04 -12.09
CA TYR A 360 -23.86 -2.00 -11.98
C TYR A 360 -22.89 -1.89 -13.16
N THR A 361 -23.41 -1.78 -14.38
CA THR A 361 -22.60 -1.60 -15.59
C THR A 361 -21.81 -0.30 -15.48
N LEU A 362 -22.47 0.82 -15.16
CA LEU A 362 -21.83 2.14 -15.01
C LEU A 362 -20.72 2.13 -13.94
N ALA A 363 -20.94 1.46 -12.80
CA ALA A 363 -19.91 1.28 -11.77
C ALA A 363 -18.72 0.43 -12.26
N CYS A 364 -18.97 -0.51 -13.19
CA CYS A 364 -17.98 -1.39 -13.79
C CYS A 364 -17.42 -0.90 -15.14
N LEU A 365 -17.76 0.30 -15.58
CA LEU A 365 -17.19 0.89 -16.79
C LEU A 365 -15.79 1.47 -16.53
N PRO A 366 -14.96 1.56 -17.58
CA PRO A 366 -13.74 2.35 -17.52
C PRO A 366 -14.12 3.83 -17.32
N VAL A 367 -13.65 4.42 -16.23
CA VAL A 367 -13.84 5.85 -15.95
C VAL A 367 -12.81 6.65 -16.75
N HIS A 368 -13.28 7.71 -17.41
CA HIS A 368 -12.41 8.64 -18.14
C HIS A 368 -11.57 9.46 -17.15
N ARG A 369 -10.26 9.57 -17.40
CA ARG A 369 -9.34 10.38 -16.61
C ARG A 369 -9.49 11.84 -17.02
N ALA A 370 -10.35 12.59 -16.33
CA ALA A 370 -10.30 14.04 -16.40
C ALA A 370 -9.25 14.53 -15.39
N ASP A 371 -7.97 14.33 -15.72
CA ASP A 371 -6.90 14.94 -14.94
C ASP A 371 -7.00 16.47 -15.15
N GLY A 372 -7.49 17.22 -14.14
CA GLY A 372 -7.35 18.68 -14.14
C GLY A 372 -8.61 19.54 -14.06
N SER A 373 -9.79 19.01 -13.76
CA SER A 373 -10.91 19.91 -13.43
C SER A 373 -10.75 20.45 -12.00
N GLU A 374 -10.31 21.71 -11.88
CA GLU A 374 -10.27 22.44 -10.61
C GLU A 374 -11.69 22.64 -10.03
N GLY A 375 -11.79 22.78 -8.70
CA GLY A 375 -13.05 23.02 -8.00
C GLY A 375 -13.91 21.78 -7.73
N PHE A 376 -15.03 22.01 -7.05
CA PHE A 376 -15.89 20.95 -6.50
C PHE A 376 -16.48 20.04 -7.58
N VAL A 377 -17.11 20.62 -8.61
CA VAL A 377 -17.77 19.86 -9.70
C VAL A 377 -16.75 18.97 -10.40
N GLY A 378 -15.56 19.51 -10.67
CA GLY A 378 -14.47 18.78 -11.27
C GLY A 378 -14.03 17.57 -10.45
N ALA A 379 -13.82 17.76 -9.15
CA ALA A 379 -13.43 16.68 -8.25
C ALA A 379 -14.48 15.55 -8.18
N VAL A 380 -15.76 15.91 -8.17
CA VAL A 380 -16.87 14.95 -8.15
C VAL A 380 -16.96 14.18 -9.47
N MET A 381 -16.87 14.86 -10.62
CA MET A 381 -16.92 14.22 -11.94
C MET A 381 -15.72 13.29 -12.20
N SER A 382 -14.53 13.69 -11.72
CA SER A 382 -13.34 12.84 -11.75
C SER A 382 -13.49 11.56 -10.90
N SER A 383 -14.44 11.56 -9.96
CA SER A 383 -14.81 10.42 -9.11
C SER A 383 -16.09 9.72 -9.60
N SER A 384 -16.35 9.68 -10.91
CA SER A 384 -17.63 9.16 -11.44
C SER A 384 -17.98 7.73 -11.02
N ARG A 385 -17.01 6.82 -10.84
CA ARG A 385 -17.31 5.46 -10.33
C ARG A 385 -17.85 5.52 -8.90
N LEU A 386 -17.36 6.45 -8.07
CA LEU A 386 -17.89 6.63 -6.72
C LEU A 386 -19.38 6.97 -6.76
N ILE A 387 -19.79 7.87 -7.66
CA ILE A 387 -21.19 8.29 -7.83
C ILE A 387 -22.07 7.07 -8.17
N PHE A 388 -21.66 6.27 -9.15
CA PHE A 388 -22.43 5.07 -9.54
C PHE A 388 -22.40 3.98 -8.47
N THR A 389 -21.31 3.87 -7.70
CA THR A 389 -21.22 2.94 -6.56
C THR A 389 -22.21 3.33 -5.46
N LEU A 390 -22.25 4.62 -5.10
CA LEU A 390 -23.19 5.16 -4.12
C LEU A 390 -24.63 5.03 -4.62
N ALA A 391 -24.91 5.35 -5.88
CA ALA A 391 -26.24 5.19 -6.48
C ALA A 391 -26.70 3.72 -6.47
N LEU A 392 -25.82 2.79 -6.85
CA LEU A 392 -26.07 1.34 -6.77
C LEU A 392 -26.36 0.91 -5.32
N TYR A 393 -25.55 1.37 -4.37
CA TYR A 393 -25.71 1.05 -2.96
C TYR A 393 -27.03 1.60 -2.38
N LEU A 394 -27.36 2.87 -2.65
CA LEU A 394 -28.62 3.48 -2.23
C LEU A 394 -29.82 2.78 -2.87
N PHE A 395 -29.72 2.37 -4.13
CA PHE A 395 -30.74 1.54 -4.79
C PHE A 395 -30.93 0.20 -4.04
N LEU A 396 -29.84 -0.47 -3.66
CA LEU A 396 -29.91 -1.71 -2.90
C LEU A 396 -30.51 -1.53 -1.50
N LEU A 397 -30.20 -0.42 -0.82
CA LEU A 397 -30.86 -0.05 0.44
C LEU A 397 -32.35 0.17 0.25
N ALA A 398 -32.77 0.82 -0.84
CA ALA A 398 -34.18 1.04 -1.15
C ALA A 398 -34.91 -0.30 -1.44
N VAL A 399 -34.28 -1.20 -2.21
CA VAL A 399 -34.80 -2.55 -2.45
C VAL A 399 -34.95 -3.32 -1.15
N LEU A 400 -33.91 -3.32 -0.30
CA LEU A 400 -33.91 -3.99 1.00
C LEU A 400 -34.98 -3.43 1.94
N SER A 401 -35.11 -2.10 2.01
CA SER A 401 -36.15 -1.41 2.77
C SER A 401 -37.55 -1.81 2.30
N SER A 402 -37.78 -1.85 0.97
CA SER A 402 -39.07 -2.26 0.39
C SER A 402 -39.41 -3.73 0.61
N ALA A 403 -38.41 -4.57 0.89
CA ALA A 403 -38.58 -5.97 1.24
C ALA A 403 -38.79 -6.18 2.75
N SER A 404 -38.69 -5.12 3.56
CA SER A 404 -38.90 -5.20 5.00
C SER A 404 -40.38 -4.99 5.34
N ARG A 405 -40.87 -5.70 6.37
CA ARG A 405 -42.27 -5.60 6.82
C ARG A 405 -42.53 -4.37 7.70
N GLU A 406 -41.48 -3.77 8.26
CA GLU A 406 -41.57 -2.64 9.19
C GLU A 406 -41.31 -1.31 8.48
N THR A 407 -42.14 -0.32 8.75
CA THR A 407 -41.94 1.05 8.26
C THR A 407 -40.79 1.75 9.00
N TRP A 408 -40.20 2.79 8.38
CA TRP A 408 -39.20 3.63 9.03
C TRP A 408 -39.69 4.23 10.36
N LYS A 409 -40.97 4.61 10.45
CA LYS A 409 -41.57 5.15 11.67
C LYS A 409 -41.53 4.13 12.81
N GLN A 410 -41.95 2.88 12.53
CA GLN A 410 -41.92 1.78 13.51
C GLN A 410 -40.50 1.46 13.96
N ARG A 411 -39.55 1.47 13.02
CA ARG A 411 -38.13 1.24 13.31
C ARG A 411 -37.58 2.34 14.21
N LEU A 412 -37.74 3.60 13.83
CA LEU A 412 -37.25 4.77 14.59
C LEU A 412 -37.84 4.84 16.00
N SER A 413 -39.06 4.35 16.21
CA SER A 413 -39.69 4.28 17.55
C SER A 413 -39.28 3.05 18.36
N SER A 414 -38.51 2.12 17.81
CA SER A 414 -38.10 0.89 18.52
C SER A 414 -36.99 1.17 19.54
N ARG A 415 -36.93 0.37 20.61
CA ARG A 415 -35.79 0.42 21.56
C ARG A 415 -34.44 0.14 20.89
N ALA A 416 -34.44 -0.62 19.80
CA ALA A 416 -33.25 -0.88 19.01
C ALA A 416 -32.71 0.40 18.33
N ALA A 417 -33.59 1.34 17.95
CA ALA A 417 -33.21 2.63 17.38
C ALA A 417 -32.28 3.41 18.32
N PHE A 418 -32.64 3.47 19.60
CA PHE A 418 -31.84 4.16 20.62
C PHE A 418 -30.44 3.55 20.74
N VAL A 419 -30.35 2.22 20.75
CA VAL A 419 -29.06 1.51 20.80
C VAL A 419 -28.21 1.80 19.57
N PHE A 420 -28.79 1.77 18.36
CA PHE A 420 -28.06 2.06 17.13
C PHE A 420 -27.60 3.52 17.05
N VAL A 421 -28.44 4.47 17.47
CA VAL A 421 -28.07 5.88 17.55
C VAL A 421 -26.95 6.09 18.57
N ALA A 422 -27.03 5.46 19.75
CA ALA A 422 -25.98 5.54 20.76
C ALA A 422 -24.65 4.97 20.22
N ILE A 423 -24.65 3.76 19.64
CA ILE A 423 -23.45 3.14 19.03
C ILE A 423 -22.88 4.05 17.94
N PHE A 424 -23.74 4.59 17.07
CA PHE A 424 -23.33 5.50 16.01
C PHE A 424 -22.69 6.77 16.56
N LEU A 425 -23.34 7.46 17.51
CA LEU A 425 -22.83 8.71 18.10
C LEU A 425 -21.54 8.48 18.88
N THR A 426 -21.41 7.37 19.62
CA THR A 426 -20.18 7.02 20.34
C THR A 426 -19.04 6.71 19.36
N GLY A 427 -19.30 5.87 18.34
CA GLY A 427 -18.31 5.54 17.32
C GLY A 427 -17.88 6.76 16.50
N LEU A 428 -18.85 7.59 16.09
CA LEU A 428 -18.60 8.86 15.41
C LEU A 428 -17.74 9.78 16.27
N SER A 429 -18.11 10.01 17.54
CA SER A 429 -17.37 10.90 18.44
C SER A 429 -15.93 10.44 18.64
N ALA A 430 -15.71 9.12 18.85
CA ALA A 430 -14.38 8.55 18.98
C ALA A 430 -13.55 8.74 17.70
N SER A 431 -14.14 8.46 16.52
CA SER A 431 -13.45 8.62 15.23
C SER A 431 -13.14 10.08 14.90
N VAL A 432 -14.06 11.00 15.21
CA VAL A 432 -13.84 12.45 15.01
C VAL A 432 -12.73 12.94 15.93
N PHE A 433 -12.73 12.55 17.21
CA PHE A 433 -11.68 12.93 18.14
C PHE A 433 -10.31 12.43 17.67
N TYR A 434 -10.24 11.17 17.24
CA TYR A 434 -9.04 10.57 16.67
C TYR A 434 -8.53 11.35 15.44
N ASN A 435 -9.41 11.60 14.47
CA ASN A 435 -9.07 12.34 13.24
C ASN A 435 -8.69 13.80 13.50
N LEU A 436 -9.29 14.46 14.50
CA LEU A 436 -8.91 15.83 14.88
C LEU A 436 -7.52 15.90 15.51
N ARG A 437 -7.15 14.91 16.35
CA ARG A 437 -5.80 14.82 16.91
C ARG A 437 -4.78 14.62 15.78
N TYR A 438 -5.08 13.73 14.85
CA TYR A 438 -4.29 13.46 13.66
C TYR A 438 -4.09 14.71 12.79
N ALA A 439 -5.19 15.40 12.45
CA ALA A 439 -5.14 16.57 11.59
C ALA A 439 -4.30 17.72 12.18
N LYS A 440 -4.19 17.81 13.52
CA LYS A 440 -3.38 18.82 14.21
C LYS A 440 -1.88 18.57 14.13
N THR A 441 -1.44 17.31 14.00
CA THR A 441 -0.02 16.94 14.00
C THR A 441 0.50 16.74 12.58
N ASP A 442 -0.23 16.01 11.74
CA ASP A 442 0.32 15.44 10.51
C ASP A 442 0.09 16.33 9.27
N PHE A 443 -0.81 17.31 9.34
CA PHE A 443 -1.06 18.31 8.28
C PHE A 443 -0.35 19.65 8.55
N ARG A 444 0.88 19.57 9.07
CA ARG A 444 1.78 20.72 9.19
C ARG A 444 2.91 20.58 8.18
N TYR A 445 3.12 21.63 7.40
CA TYR A 445 4.10 21.63 6.30
C TYR A 445 5.17 22.71 6.47
N GLU A 446 5.33 23.21 7.70
CA GLU A 446 6.45 24.08 8.06
C GLU A 446 7.77 23.35 7.74
N GLY A 447 8.65 24.01 6.99
CA GLY A 447 9.89 23.41 6.53
C GLY A 447 9.76 22.41 5.37
N ARG A 448 8.57 22.20 4.78
CA ARG A 448 8.44 21.34 3.59
C ARG A 448 9.24 21.92 2.43
N ILE A 449 10.08 21.09 1.83
CA ILE A 449 10.87 21.46 0.66
C ILE A 449 10.06 21.07 -0.58
N THR A 450 9.67 22.08 -1.36
CA THR A 450 8.95 21.89 -2.61
C THR A 450 9.91 21.97 -3.80
N SER A 451 9.53 21.34 -4.89
CA SER A 451 10.27 21.24 -6.14
C SER A 451 9.28 21.50 -7.28
N GLU A 452 9.70 22.22 -8.32
CA GLU A 452 8.91 22.37 -9.55
C GLU A 452 8.85 21.07 -10.36
N ALA A 453 9.85 20.19 -10.22
CA ALA A 453 9.84 18.88 -10.84
C ALA A 453 8.81 17.96 -10.15
N ALA A 454 7.91 17.38 -10.94
CA ALA A 454 6.84 16.50 -10.49
C ALA A 454 7.39 15.13 -10.04
N SER A 455 7.91 15.07 -8.81
CA SER A 455 8.31 13.81 -8.16
C SER A 455 7.23 13.35 -7.19
N LEU A 456 6.79 12.09 -7.30
CA LEU A 456 5.81 11.50 -6.39
C LEU A 456 6.43 11.25 -5.00
N MET A 457 7.73 10.94 -4.96
CA MET A 457 8.48 10.66 -3.74
C MET A 457 9.85 11.35 -3.82
N MET A 458 10.34 11.88 -2.70
CA MET A 458 11.70 12.39 -2.52
C MET A 458 12.22 11.89 -1.17
N THR A 459 13.36 11.20 -1.15
CA THR A 459 13.87 10.49 0.03
C THR A 459 15.38 10.31 -0.04
N ASP A 460 15.98 9.91 1.09
CA ASP A 460 17.43 9.69 1.23
C ASP A 460 18.26 10.89 0.76
N PRO A 461 18.07 12.07 1.40
CA PRO A 461 18.81 13.26 1.04
C PRO A 461 20.29 13.12 1.37
N SER A 462 21.13 13.69 0.51
CA SER A 462 22.55 13.95 0.76
C SER A 462 22.82 15.42 0.46
N VAL A 463 23.35 16.13 1.44
CA VAL A 463 23.41 17.60 1.45
C VAL A 463 24.82 18.08 1.14
N ALA A 464 24.93 18.94 0.14
CA ALA A 464 26.14 19.68 -0.19
C ALA A 464 26.00 21.16 0.22
N THR A 465 27.04 21.96 -0.02
CA THR A 465 27.03 23.40 0.31
C THR A 465 26.01 24.21 -0.51
N ASP A 466 25.79 23.84 -1.78
CA ASP A 466 24.96 24.58 -2.73
C ASP A 466 23.68 23.84 -3.16
N ARG A 467 23.57 22.54 -2.86
CA ARG A 467 22.50 21.66 -3.36
C ARG A 467 22.17 20.49 -2.44
N ILE A 468 21.04 19.85 -2.71
CA ILE A 468 20.61 18.60 -2.06
C ILE A 468 20.43 17.56 -3.17
N ALA A 469 21.15 16.44 -3.09
CA ALA A 469 20.88 15.25 -3.90
C ALA A 469 19.91 14.32 -3.15
N PHE A 470 19.04 13.60 -3.85
CA PHE A 470 18.05 12.70 -3.23
C PHE A 470 17.56 11.64 -4.21
N THR A 471 17.04 10.53 -3.68
CA THR A 471 16.31 9.54 -4.46
C THR A 471 14.92 10.08 -4.79
N ALA A 472 14.55 10.10 -6.07
CA ALA A 472 13.28 10.60 -6.56
C ALA A 472 12.47 9.51 -7.29
N LEU A 473 11.20 9.35 -6.94
CA LEU A 473 10.26 8.54 -7.73
C LEU A 473 9.58 9.42 -8.78
N GLN A 474 9.97 9.25 -10.04
CA GLN A 474 9.41 9.96 -11.19
C GLN A 474 8.76 8.94 -12.11
N ASN A 475 7.44 8.95 -12.27
CA ASN A 475 6.75 7.89 -13.03
C ASN A 475 7.31 7.78 -14.48
N PRO A 476 7.93 6.64 -14.91
CA PRO A 476 7.88 5.29 -14.31
C PRO A 476 9.21 4.73 -13.76
N ARG A 477 10.08 5.53 -13.13
CA ARG A 477 11.44 5.15 -12.70
C ARG A 477 11.85 5.79 -11.35
N TYR A 478 12.93 5.25 -10.77
CA TYR A 478 13.68 5.94 -9.72
C TYR A 478 14.92 6.61 -10.31
N ALA A 479 15.20 7.82 -9.87
CA ALA A 479 16.29 8.65 -10.37
C ALA A 479 16.94 9.42 -9.22
N VAL A 480 18.17 9.90 -9.44
CA VAL A 480 18.79 10.87 -8.54
C VAL A 480 18.29 12.26 -8.92
N GLY A 481 17.55 12.88 -8.01
CA GLY A 481 17.14 14.28 -8.10
C GLY A 481 18.16 15.19 -7.41
N THR A 482 18.28 16.40 -7.91
CA THR A 482 19.11 17.48 -7.35
C THR A 482 18.27 18.73 -7.16
N LEU A 483 18.43 19.39 -6.03
CA LEU A 483 17.74 20.65 -5.71
C LEU A 483 18.78 21.71 -5.32
N ALA A 484 18.91 22.75 -6.14
CA ALA A 484 19.71 23.94 -5.86
C ALA A 484 18.76 25.13 -5.69
N GLY A 485 18.58 25.60 -4.46
CA GLY A 485 17.53 26.57 -4.12
C GLY A 485 16.13 25.98 -4.38
N LYS A 486 15.40 26.53 -5.36
CA LYS A 486 14.09 26.00 -5.81
C LYS A 486 14.17 25.22 -7.12
N GLN A 487 15.30 25.27 -7.81
CA GLN A 487 15.47 24.63 -9.10
C GLN A 487 15.76 23.15 -8.89
N ALA A 488 14.88 22.31 -9.41
CA ALA A 488 14.99 20.87 -9.33
C ALA A 488 15.39 20.30 -10.69
N SER A 489 16.30 19.35 -10.68
CA SER A 489 16.72 18.57 -11.83
C SER A 489 16.86 17.10 -11.46
N SER A 490 17.00 16.23 -12.46
CA SER A 490 17.18 14.81 -12.22
C SER A 490 18.09 14.17 -13.24
N LEU A 491 19.04 13.40 -12.74
CA LEU A 491 19.89 12.54 -13.54
C LEU A 491 19.12 11.28 -13.92
N THR A 492 19.02 11.04 -15.22
CA THR A 492 18.29 9.89 -15.75
C THR A 492 19.28 8.82 -16.23
N ALA A 493 18.99 7.56 -15.97
CA ALA A 493 19.80 6.41 -16.37
C ALA A 493 18.97 5.32 -17.08
N THR A 494 19.66 4.32 -17.64
CA THR A 494 19.06 3.12 -18.24
C THR A 494 18.37 2.24 -17.19
N ALA A 495 18.99 2.12 -16.02
CA ALA A 495 18.44 1.50 -14.82
C ALA A 495 18.07 2.55 -13.75
N ASP A 496 17.35 2.12 -12.72
CA ASP A 496 16.98 2.97 -11.59
C ASP A 496 18.21 3.31 -10.72
N LEU A 497 18.25 4.52 -10.17
CA LEU A 497 19.31 4.98 -9.26
C LEU A 497 18.75 5.28 -7.88
N PHE A 498 19.48 4.89 -6.84
CA PHE A 498 19.10 5.05 -5.43
C PHE A 498 20.25 5.57 -4.57
N TYR A 499 19.90 6.08 -3.39
CA TYR A 499 20.82 6.43 -2.30
C TYR A 499 22.02 7.29 -2.74
N PRO A 500 21.80 8.47 -3.33
CA PRO A 500 22.91 9.34 -3.71
C PRO A 500 23.66 9.82 -2.46
N THR A 501 24.99 9.80 -2.52
CA THR A 501 25.86 10.34 -1.48
C THR A 501 26.90 11.26 -2.11
N VAL A 502 26.85 12.55 -1.77
CA VAL A 502 27.73 13.57 -2.34
C VAL A 502 29.16 13.34 -1.86
N ILE A 503 30.12 13.40 -2.80
CA ILE A 503 31.54 13.36 -2.47
C ILE A 503 31.95 14.77 -1.99
N PRO A 504 32.47 14.92 -0.75
CA PRO A 504 32.81 16.22 -0.19
C PRO A 504 33.73 17.04 -1.11
N GLY A 505 33.39 18.31 -1.31
CA GLY A 505 34.19 19.24 -2.12
C GLY A 505 34.14 19.02 -3.64
N SER A 506 33.26 18.15 -4.16
CA SER A 506 33.11 17.93 -5.60
C SER A 506 31.64 18.05 -6.06
N SER A 507 31.43 18.17 -7.37
CA SER A 507 30.10 18.05 -8.01
C SER A 507 29.67 16.59 -8.26
N GLN A 508 30.47 15.62 -7.82
CA GLN A 508 30.20 14.20 -7.99
C GLN A 508 29.53 13.57 -6.77
N ALA A 509 28.81 12.47 -7.01
CA ALA A 509 28.23 11.64 -5.97
C ALA A 509 28.47 10.16 -6.29
N MET A 510 28.40 9.31 -5.26
CA MET A 510 28.18 7.88 -5.44
C MET A 510 26.68 7.60 -5.40
N ALA A 511 26.23 6.62 -6.17
CA ALA A 511 24.85 6.16 -6.15
C ALA A 511 24.79 4.66 -6.39
N GLU A 512 23.72 4.04 -5.91
CA GLU A 512 23.40 2.64 -6.21
C GLU A 512 22.68 2.55 -7.55
N LEU A 513 23.24 1.79 -8.50
CA LEU A 513 22.64 1.45 -9.78
C LEU A 513 21.92 0.11 -9.67
N ALA A 514 20.63 0.14 -9.96
CA ALA A 514 19.76 -1.03 -9.90
C ALA A 514 20.12 -2.11 -10.90
N GLY A 515 20.02 -3.36 -10.48
CA GLY A 515 20.15 -4.55 -11.31
C GLY A 515 19.73 -5.81 -10.55
N THR A 516 19.89 -6.97 -11.18
CA THR A 516 19.81 -8.27 -10.48
C THR A 516 20.90 -8.39 -9.41
N THR A 517 22.02 -7.71 -9.64
CA THR A 517 23.09 -7.46 -8.69
C THR A 517 23.30 -5.95 -8.67
N SER A 518 23.26 -5.36 -7.48
CA SER A 518 23.41 -3.91 -7.29
C SER A 518 24.86 -3.49 -7.48
N ARG A 519 25.09 -2.28 -7.99
CA ARG A 519 26.43 -1.72 -8.21
C ARG A 519 26.51 -0.32 -7.66
N ILE A 520 27.63 0.05 -7.06
CA ILE A 520 27.90 1.45 -6.73
C ILE A 520 28.62 2.09 -7.90
N VAL A 521 28.08 3.21 -8.36
CA VAL A 521 28.59 3.96 -9.49
C VAL A 521 28.87 5.40 -9.11
N ARG A 522 29.85 6.00 -9.79
CA ARG A 522 30.13 7.43 -9.69
C ARG A 522 29.29 8.21 -10.69
N ILE A 523 28.60 9.24 -10.23
CA ILE A 523 27.74 10.11 -11.01
C ILE A 523 28.15 11.57 -10.89
N ASP A 524 27.85 12.35 -11.93
CA ASP A 524 28.05 13.80 -11.97
C ASP A 524 26.69 14.49 -11.77
N LEU A 525 26.58 15.30 -10.72
CA LEU A 525 25.33 15.97 -10.35
C LEU A 525 25.03 17.19 -11.24
N ASP A 526 25.99 17.68 -12.00
CA ASP A 526 25.79 18.78 -12.96
C ASP A 526 25.27 18.27 -14.33
N GLN A 527 25.22 16.95 -14.55
CA GLN A 527 24.68 16.37 -15.78
C GLN A 527 23.15 16.28 -15.73
N HIS A 528 22.49 17.05 -16.61
CA HIS A 528 21.03 17.23 -16.60
C HIS A 528 20.26 16.38 -17.65
N SER A 529 20.95 15.58 -18.44
CA SER A 529 20.34 14.62 -19.37
C SER A 529 21.40 13.72 -19.97
N ALA A 530 21.52 12.51 -19.43
CA ALA A 530 22.26 11.43 -20.04
C ALA A 530 21.26 10.37 -20.49
N THR A 531 21.07 10.23 -21.79
CA THR A 531 20.52 8.98 -22.34
C THR A 531 21.74 8.15 -22.73
N ASP A 532 21.85 6.93 -22.18
CA ASP A 532 22.94 5.96 -22.45
C ASP A 532 24.36 6.32 -21.98
N VAL A 533 24.52 6.91 -20.78
CA VAL A 533 25.85 7.00 -20.14
C VAL A 533 26.14 5.73 -19.35
N ALA A 534 27.21 5.02 -19.74
CA ALA A 534 27.81 3.99 -18.91
C ALA A 534 28.51 4.68 -17.73
N PHE A 535 28.05 4.40 -16.51
CA PHE A 535 28.70 4.93 -15.31
C PHE A 535 29.95 4.13 -14.99
N ALA A 536 30.96 4.81 -14.45
CA ALA A 536 32.11 4.14 -13.86
C ALA A 536 31.64 3.37 -12.62
N VAL A 537 31.75 2.04 -12.68
CA VAL A 537 31.46 1.17 -11.55
C VAL A 537 32.63 1.25 -10.57
N GLU A 538 32.33 1.61 -9.33
CA GLU A 538 33.30 1.71 -8.25
C GLU A 538 33.38 0.41 -7.44
N VAL A 539 32.22 -0.23 -7.22
CA VAL A 539 32.09 -1.48 -6.48
C VAL A 539 30.98 -2.34 -7.10
N GLU A 540 31.30 -3.60 -7.36
CA GLU A 540 30.34 -4.63 -7.76
C GLU A 540 29.68 -5.27 -6.53
N ASP A 541 28.43 -5.70 -6.70
CA ASP A 541 27.62 -6.32 -5.63
C ASP A 541 27.60 -5.47 -4.36
N ALA A 542 27.08 -4.24 -4.47
CA ALA A 542 27.09 -3.27 -3.38
C ALA A 542 25.90 -2.30 -3.43
N GLU A 543 25.45 -1.90 -2.24
CA GLU A 543 24.25 -1.09 -2.00
C GLU A 543 24.51 0.03 -0.99
N ARG A 544 23.65 1.05 -1.01
CA ARG A 544 23.60 2.14 -0.01
C ARG A 544 24.98 2.76 0.32
N PRO A 545 25.64 3.43 -0.64
CA PRO A 545 26.96 4.01 -0.43
C PRO A 545 26.97 5.11 0.64
N ALA A 546 28.06 5.19 1.41
CA ALA A 546 28.39 6.31 2.28
C ALA A 546 29.87 6.69 2.09
N VAL A 547 30.16 7.97 1.95
CA VAL A 547 31.54 8.48 1.72
C VAL A 547 32.04 9.15 2.99
N SER A 548 33.31 8.94 3.33
CA SER A 548 33.95 9.59 4.48
C SER A 548 34.11 11.10 4.27
N PRO A 549 34.17 11.92 5.34
CA PRO A 549 34.27 13.38 5.21
C PRO A 549 35.51 13.88 4.46
N ASP A 550 36.60 13.11 4.48
CA ASP A 550 37.84 13.38 3.74
C ASP A 550 37.81 12.90 2.28
N GLY A 551 36.72 12.24 1.86
CA GLY A 551 36.56 11.70 0.51
C GLY A 551 37.49 10.55 0.16
N ARG A 552 38.08 9.86 1.15
CA ARG A 552 39.05 8.76 0.92
C ARG A 552 38.50 7.37 1.08
N TRP A 553 37.38 7.21 1.79
CA TRP A 553 36.79 5.91 2.07
C TRP A 553 35.33 5.85 1.62
N LEU A 554 34.95 4.69 1.10
CA LEU A 554 33.59 4.34 0.73
C LEU A 554 33.14 3.16 1.59
N ALA A 555 32.12 3.37 2.41
CA ALA A 555 31.39 2.31 3.08
C ALA A 555 30.15 1.91 2.25
N PHE A 556 29.81 0.64 2.27
CA PHE A 556 28.68 0.09 1.52
C PHE A 556 28.13 -1.18 2.15
N ILE A 557 26.95 -1.59 1.71
CA ILE A 557 26.27 -2.78 2.21
C ILE A 557 26.28 -3.86 1.13
N ARG A 558 26.56 -5.12 1.54
CA ARG A 558 26.31 -6.31 0.73
C ARG A 558 25.18 -7.10 1.37
N GLU A 559 24.12 -7.37 0.61
CA GLU A 559 22.95 -8.10 1.10
C GLU A 559 22.96 -9.55 0.63
N VAL A 560 22.83 -10.48 1.56
CA VAL A 560 22.70 -11.91 1.28
C VAL A 560 21.47 -12.44 2.01
N HIS A 561 20.53 -13.03 1.27
CA HIS A 561 19.27 -13.56 1.81
C HIS A 561 18.47 -12.53 2.63
N GLY A 562 18.44 -11.28 2.17
CA GLY A 562 17.75 -10.18 2.85
C GLY A 562 18.47 -9.62 4.07
N ARG A 563 19.72 -10.06 4.35
CA ARG A 563 20.53 -9.58 5.49
C ARG A 563 21.78 -8.84 5.04
N GLY A 564 21.95 -7.61 5.51
CA GLY A 564 23.08 -6.74 5.13
C GLY A 564 24.36 -7.01 5.94
N SER A 565 25.51 -6.90 5.28
CA SER A 565 26.85 -6.82 5.90
C SER A 565 27.50 -5.48 5.55
N LEU A 566 28.26 -4.89 6.47
CA LEU A 566 28.96 -3.62 6.25
C LEU A 566 30.36 -3.88 5.70
N TRP A 567 30.69 -3.20 4.61
CA TRP A 567 31.99 -3.25 3.94
C TRP A 567 32.57 -1.86 3.73
N ILE A 568 33.88 -1.77 3.54
CA ILE A 568 34.61 -0.53 3.29
C ILE A 568 35.69 -0.73 2.22
N LYS A 569 35.97 0.31 1.42
CA LYS A 569 37.01 0.35 0.38
C LYS A 569 37.66 1.74 0.32
N SER A 570 38.94 1.81 -0.04
CA SER A 570 39.64 3.06 -0.36
C SER A 570 39.25 3.57 -1.75
N ILE A 571 39.07 4.88 -1.91
CA ILE A 571 38.71 5.52 -3.19
C ILE A 571 39.79 6.45 -3.78
N GLN A 572 40.99 6.52 -3.17
CA GLN A 572 42.16 7.17 -3.78
C GLN A 572 42.89 6.21 -4.75
N ARG A 573 43.24 6.71 -5.95
CA ARG A 573 43.87 5.98 -7.07
C ARG A 573 45.38 6.24 -7.19
N ASP A 574 46.07 6.50 -6.08
CA ASP A 574 47.51 6.77 -6.13
C ASP A 574 48.27 5.47 -5.78
N ASP A 575 48.40 4.53 -6.73
CA ASP A 575 49.28 3.34 -6.66
C ASP A 575 48.67 1.98 -6.29
N ALA A 576 47.39 1.72 -6.59
CA ALA A 576 46.85 0.35 -6.48
C ALA A 576 47.34 -0.53 -7.65
N GLU A 577 48.07 -1.61 -7.36
CA GLU A 577 48.36 -2.69 -8.32
C GLU A 577 47.03 -3.22 -8.89
N GLU A 578 46.92 -3.27 -10.23
CA GLU A 578 45.76 -3.81 -10.93
C GLU A 578 45.48 -5.25 -10.48
N GLY A 579 44.46 -5.45 -9.64
CA GLY A 579 43.92 -6.77 -9.32
C GLY A 579 43.75 -7.11 -7.82
N ALA A 580 44.23 -6.30 -6.88
CA ALA A 580 43.94 -6.50 -5.46
C ALA A 580 42.60 -5.85 -5.07
N SER A 581 41.71 -6.62 -4.43
CA SER A 581 40.47 -6.10 -3.83
C SER A 581 40.80 -5.50 -2.46
N ASP A 582 40.87 -4.16 -2.37
CA ASP A 582 41.05 -3.41 -1.11
C ASP A 582 39.74 -3.31 -0.28
N GLU A 583 38.90 -4.33 -0.35
CA GLU A 583 37.58 -4.35 0.29
C GLU A 583 37.62 -5.16 1.59
N PHE A 584 37.19 -4.53 2.68
CA PHE A 584 37.19 -5.15 4.01
C PHE A 584 35.78 -5.20 4.59
N ARG A 585 35.39 -6.35 5.12
CA ARG A 585 34.14 -6.48 5.87
C ARG A 585 34.35 -6.01 7.30
N LEU A 586 33.54 -5.04 7.71
CA LEU A 586 33.55 -4.43 9.03
C LEU A 586 32.54 -5.08 9.99
N ALA A 587 31.35 -5.41 9.49
CA ALA A 587 30.31 -6.10 10.26
C ALA A 587 29.65 -7.19 9.42
N GLY A 588 29.41 -8.36 10.01
CA GLY A 588 28.85 -9.51 9.33
C GLY A 588 27.31 -9.50 9.24
N PRO A 589 26.73 -10.49 8.53
CA PRO A 589 25.29 -10.60 8.29
C PRO A 589 24.48 -10.90 9.57
N GLU A 590 25.14 -11.31 10.67
CA GLU A 590 24.50 -11.45 11.98
C GLU A 590 23.91 -10.14 12.49
N TYR A 591 24.49 -9.00 12.11
CA TYR A 591 24.00 -7.67 12.46
C TYR A 591 22.87 -7.19 11.55
N ASP A 592 22.62 -7.82 10.39
CA ASP A 592 21.67 -7.33 9.38
C ASP A 592 21.74 -5.80 9.20
N VAL A 593 22.88 -5.34 8.69
CA VAL A 593 23.20 -3.91 8.57
C VAL A 593 22.23 -3.25 7.60
N LEU A 594 21.55 -2.20 8.07
CA LEU A 594 20.52 -1.49 7.31
C LEU A 594 21.06 -0.20 6.70
N GLU A 595 21.74 0.62 7.50
CA GLU A 595 22.28 1.93 7.13
C GLU A 595 23.64 2.14 7.80
N ALA A 596 24.52 2.93 7.19
CA ALA A 596 25.79 3.36 7.79
C ALA A 596 26.10 4.82 7.48
N ALA A 597 26.77 5.50 8.41
CA ALA A 597 27.27 6.85 8.26
C ALA A 597 28.63 7.00 8.94
N PHE A 598 29.54 7.76 8.34
CA PHE A 598 30.82 8.10 8.96
C PHE A 598 30.64 9.16 10.05
N ASP A 599 31.53 9.15 11.04
CA ASP A 599 31.73 10.30 11.91
C ASP A 599 32.45 11.44 11.18
N SER A 600 32.48 12.63 11.78
CA SER A 600 33.07 13.83 11.16
C SER A 600 34.58 13.72 10.89
N ARG A 601 35.27 12.74 11.48
CA ARG A 601 36.70 12.48 11.30
C ARG A 601 37.00 11.32 10.35
N GLY A 602 36.01 10.50 9.99
CA GLY A 602 36.21 9.27 9.23
C GLY A 602 36.90 8.13 10.02
N SER A 603 37.06 8.28 11.33
CA SER A 603 37.67 7.26 12.22
C SER A 603 36.67 6.20 12.67
N GLU A 604 35.39 6.56 12.72
CA GLU A 604 34.31 5.69 13.17
C GLU A 604 33.19 5.63 12.14
N ILE A 605 32.51 4.49 12.08
CA ILE A 605 31.27 4.33 11.33
C ILE A 605 30.16 3.97 12.31
N ILE A 606 29.05 4.71 12.24
CA ILE A 606 27.83 4.40 12.98
C ILE A 606 26.87 3.74 12.02
N PHE A 607 26.40 2.55 12.38
CA PHE A 607 25.48 1.79 11.54
C PHE A 607 24.25 1.33 12.32
N ALA A 608 23.13 1.22 11.63
CA ALA A 608 21.93 0.58 12.13
C ALA A 608 21.98 -0.92 11.81
N GLY A 609 21.75 -1.76 12.80
CA GLY A 609 21.71 -3.22 12.63
C GLY A 609 20.68 -3.89 13.53
N GLN A 610 20.23 -5.08 13.16
CA GLN A 610 19.27 -5.91 13.88
C GLN A 610 19.89 -7.25 14.32
N LEU A 611 20.53 -7.25 15.50
CA LEU A 611 21.06 -8.47 16.13
C LEU A 611 19.95 -9.29 16.82
N HIS A 612 19.17 -8.62 17.71
CA HIS A 612 18.06 -9.20 18.45
C HIS A 612 16.91 -8.19 18.59
N GLY A 613 15.67 -8.61 18.32
CA GLY A 613 14.51 -7.71 18.40
C GLY A 613 14.51 -6.68 17.27
N GLY A 614 14.19 -5.42 17.58
CA GLY A 614 14.23 -4.32 16.60
C GLY A 614 15.65 -3.80 16.34
N PRO A 615 15.85 -3.01 15.26
CA PRO A 615 17.17 -2.46 14.94
C PRO A 615 17.67 -1.49 16.01
N ALA A 616 18.99 -1.45 16.21
CA ALA A 616 19.70 -0.54 17.10
C ALA A 616 20.89 0.08 16.38
N LEU A 617 21.44 1.17 16.94
CA LEU A 617 22.67 1.78 16.43
C LEU A 617 23.90 1.16 17.08
N PHE A 618 24.91 0.91 16.27
CA PHE A 618 26.22 0.42 16.66
C PHE A 618 27.29 1.37 16.13
N THR A 619 28.38 1.49 16.85
CA THR A 619 29.57 2.22 16.40
C THR A 619 30.70 1.22 16.21
N ILE A 620 31.36 1.28 15.06
CA ILE A 620 32.58 0.54 14.78
C ILE A 620 33.76 1.49 14.58
N GLN A 621 34.88 1.20 15.23
CA GLN A 621 36.14 1.86 14.94
C GLN A 621 36.78 1.24 13.69
N ARG A 622 37.12 2.08 12.70
CA ARG A 622 37.61 1.62 11.39
C ARG A 622 38.89 0.78 11.47
N GLU A 623 39.82 1.12 12.37
CA GLU A 623 41.13 0.47 12.45
C GLU A 623 41.13 -0.78 13.33
N SER A 624 40.45 -0.75 14.48
CA SER A 624 40.41 -1.87 15.42
C SER A 624 39.27 -2.87 15.12
N SER A 625 38.32 -2.50 14.27
CA SER A 625 37.06 -3.24 14.02
C SER A 625 36.26 -3.55 15.28
N THR A 626 36.44 -2.75 16.35
CA THR A 626 35.70 -2.93 17.61
C THR A 626 34.29 -2.37 17.46
N ILE A 627 33.28 -3.22 17.64
CA ILE A 627 31.86 -2.86 17.56
C ILE A 627 31.30 -2.65 18.96
N THR A 628 30.65 -1.52 19.20
CA THR A 628 29.91 -1.23 20.44
C THR A 628 28.47 -0.81 20.13
N GLN A 629 27.52 -1.16 20.99
CA GLN A 629 26.13 -0.75 20.83
C GLN A 629 25.91 0.64 21.45
N SER A 630 25.38 1.56 20.65
CA SER A 630 25.27 2.99 20.98
C SER A 630 23.89 3.40 21.51
N THR A 631 22.87 2.58 21.28
CA THR A 631 21.49 2.81 21.72
C THR A 631 20.87 1.56 22.32
N SER A 632 20.12 1.71 23.40
CA SER A 632 19.26 0.68 23.99
C SER A 632 17.79 1.14 23.98
N GLY A 633 16.85 0.19 23.98
CA GLY A 633 15.41 0.49 24.09
C GLY A 633 14.69 0.44 22.74
N PRO A 634 13.84 1.44 22.40
CA PRO A 634 13.08 1.41 21.15
C PRO A 634 13.97 1.32 19.91
N ALA A 635 13.43 0.70 18.86
CA ALA A 635 14.14 0.50 17.60
C ALA A 635 14.69 1.84 17.05
N SER A 636 15.95 1.83 16.62
CA SER A 636 16.69 3.02 16.17
C SER A 636 17.37 2.77 14.82
N ARG A 637 17.26 3.71 13.87
CA ARG A 637 17.76 3.60 12.48
C ARG A 637 18.26 4.96 11.94
N PHE A 638 18.81 4.95 10.72
CA PHE A 638 19.19 6.14 9.95
C PHE A 638 20.12 7.11 10.71
N PRO A 639 21.32 6.66 11.13
CA PRO A 639 22.28 7.54 11.80
C PRO A 639 22.83 8.62 10.86
N ALA A 640 23.01 9.83 11.37
CA ALA A 640 23.67 10.93 10.67
C ALA A 640 24.43 11.83 11.68
N VAL A 641 25.75 11.91 11.52
CA VAL A 641 26.61 12.73 12.38
C VAL A 641 26.71 14.15 11.82
N SER A 642 26.65 15.15 12.70
CA SER A 642 26.85 16.53 12.29
C SER A 642 28.28 16.77 11.80
N PRO A 643 28.51 17.68 10.83
CA PRO A 643 29.85 18.02 10.36
C PRO A 643 30.82 18.45 11.47
N ASP A 644 30.34 19.13 12.51
CA ASP A 644 31.12 19.50 13.69
C ASP A 644 31.46 18.32 14.63
N GLY A 645 30.84 17.15 14.41
CA GLY A 645 31.02 15.94 15.21
C GLY A 645 30.36 15.96 16.59
N VAL A 646 29.60 17.00 16.94
CA VAL A 646 29.02 17.17 18.28
C VAL A 646 27.72 16.39 18.43
N TRP A 647 26.96 16.24 17.35
CA TRP A 647 25.61 15.72 17.36
C TRP A 647 25.43 14.48 16.48
N LEU A 648 24.61 13.55 16.97
CA LEU A 648 24.10 12.42 16.21
C LEU A 648 22.59 12.58 16.04
N ALA A 649 22.15 12.78 14.81
CA ALA A 649 20.75 12.64 14.45
C ALA A 649 20.47 11.17 14.11
N TYR A 650 19.31 10.66 14.51
CA TYR A 650 18.86 9.33 14.17
C TYR A 650 17.34 9.23 14.29
N CYS A 651 16.77 8.13 13.80
CA CYS A 651 15.34 7.88 13.91
C CYS A 651 15.05 6.85 15.00
N ARG A 652 14.04 7.12 15.84
CA ARG A 652 13.53 6.18 16.84
C ARG A 652 12.07 5.84 16.53
N LEU A 653 11.72 4.56 16.60
CA LEU A 653 10.35 4.09 16.40
C LEU A 653 9.52 4.30 17.67
N LEU A 654 8.50 5.14 17.60
CA LEU A 654 7.61 5.45 18.71
C LEU A 654 6.15 5.37 18.25
N ASN A 655 5.32 4.63 18.99
CA ASN A 655 3.89 4.48 18.69
C ASN A 655 3.59 4.11 17.22
N GLY A 656 4.46 3.30 16.60
CA GLY A 656 4.31 2.84 15.23
C GLY A 656 4.77 3.81 14.13
N SER A 657 5.51 4.87 14.47
CA SER A 657 6.08 5.81 13.47
C SER A 657 7.52 6.17 13.79
N TRP A 658 8.35 6.29 12.76
CA TRP A 658 9.75 6.73 12.90
C TRP A 658 9.80 8.24 13.13
N GLN A 659 10.52 8.68 14.15
CA GLN A 659 10.69 10.10 14.49
C GLN A 659 12.17 10.44 14.64
N ILE A 660 12.55 11.67 14.31
CA ILE A 660 13.94 12.15 14.42
C ILE A 660 14.25 12.54 15.86
N TRP A 661 15.38 12.03 16.34
CA TRP A 661 15.97 12.29 17.63
C TRP A 661 17.39 12.80 17.45
N LEU A 662 17.82 13.60 18.41
CA LEU A 662 19.12 14.22 18.47
C LEU A 662 19.81 13.79 19.75
N LYS A 663 21.01 13.24 19.63
CA LYS A 663 21.86 12.84 20.75
C LYS A 663 23.14 13.66 20.73
N SER A 664 23.49 14.26 21.85
CA SER A 664 24.83 14.83 22.03
C SER A 664 25.83 13.69 22.11
N ARG A 665 26.98 13.81 21.44
CA ARG A 665 28.07 12.84 21.60
C ARG A 665 28.87 13.05 22.89
N HIS A 666 28.57 14.10 23.64
CA HIS A 666 29.22 14.45 24.90
C HIS A 666 28.32 14.37 26.14
N SER A 667 27.01 14.15 25.97
CA SER A 667 26.06 13.97 27.08
C SER A 667 25.14 12.77 26.84
N ALA A 668 24.44 12.33 27.89
CA ALA A 668 23.56 11.17 27.83
C ALA A 668 22.15 11.49 27.32
N ASP A 669 21.80 12.77 27.16
CA ASP A 669 20.42 13.19 26.90
C ASP A 669 20.08 13.18 25.42
N ASP A 670 18.99 12.48 25.08
CA ASP A 670 18.39 12.48 23.76
C ASP A 670 17.23 13.49 23.70
N ARG A 671 17.12 14.24 22.61
CA ARG A 671 16.01 15.18 22.37
C ARG A 671 15.23 14.78 21.12
N GLN A 672 13.92 14.68 21.23
CA GLN A 672 13.04 14.49 20.09
C GLN A 672 12.90 15.77 19.27
N LEU A 673 13.05 15.69 17.95
CA LEU A 673 12.92 16.82 17.03
C LEU A 673 11.61 16.79 16.23
N THR A 674 11.05 15.61 15.95
CA THR A 674 9.77 15.46 15.22
C THR A 674 8.77 14.61 15.99
N ALA A 675 7.48 14.83 15.76
CA ALA A 675 6.39 14.03 16.34
C ALA A 675 5.20 13.94 15.36
N GLY A 676 4.44 12.85 15.41
CA GLY A 676 3.26 12.64 14.57
C GLY A 676 2.91 11.16 14.44
N SER A 677 1.95 10.84 13.58
CA SER A 677 1.58 9.45 13.21
C SER A 677 2.01 9.09 11.77
N CYS A 678 3.08 9.74 11.36
CA CYS A 678 3.76 9.65 10.08
C CYS A 678 5.26 9.52 10.32
N ASN A 679 5.97 8.98 9.34
CA ASN A 679 7.39 8.73 9.42
C ASN A 679 8.20 10.00 9.12
N ALA A 680 9.24 10.24 9.91
CA ALA A 680 10.34 11.16 9.64
C ALA A 680 11.64 10.34 9.68
N THR A 681 12.30 10.25 8.53
CA THR A 681 13.36 9.28 8.21
C THR A 681 14.50 9.91 7.43
N SER A 682 15.63 9.19 7.32
CA SER A 682 16.82 9.58 6.53
C SER A 682 17.27 11.04 6.80
N PRO A 683 17.64 11.40 8.05
CA PRO A 683 18.16 12.73 8.35
C PRO A 683 19.53 12.93 7.68
N ALA A 684 19.79 14.15 7.20
CA ALA A 684 21.06 14.60 6.66
C ALA A 684 21.34 16.03 7.14
N TRP A 685 22.54 16.26 7.65
CA TRP A 685 22.92 17.56 8.20
C TRP A 685 23.26 18.57 7.12
N THR A 686 22.91 19.83 7.36
CA THR A 686 23.51 20.93 6.61
C THR A 686 24.98 21.11 6.99
N PRO A 687 25.83 21.62 6.08
CA PRO A 687 27.27 21.78 6.33
C PRO A 687 27.61 22.64 7.56
N ASP A 688 26.71 23.55 7.95
CA ASP A 688 26.87 24.43 9.11
C ASP A 688 26.48 23.78 10.45
N SER A 689 26.07 22.50 10.46
CA SER A 689 25.64 21.75 11.65
C SER A 689 24.43 22.34 12.39
N LYS A 690 23.61 23.18 11.74
CA LYS A 690 22.45 23.83 12.38
C LYS A 690 21.09 23.25 12.00
N GLU A 691 20.95 22.79 10.76
CA GLU A 691 19.70 22.26 10.22
C GLU A 691 19.83 20.79 9.82
N ILE A 692 18.69 20.10 9.78
CA ILE A 692 18.57 18.74 9.26
C ILE A 692 17.57 18.76 8.11
N ILE A 693 17.97 18.19 6.98
CA ILE A 693 17.10 17.79 5.88
C ILE A 693 16.68 16.35 6.13
N TYR A 694 15.40 16.02 5.95
CA TYR A 694 14.89 14.68 6.19
C TYR A 694 13.73 14.33 5.26
N ALA A 695 13.43 13.04 5.17
CA ALA A 695 12.33 12.50 4.38
C ALA A 695 11.11 12.24 5.28
N THR A 696 9.92 12.67 4.86
CA THR A 696 8.69 12.41 5.64
C THR A 696 7.43 12.22 4.81
N ASP A 697 6.60 11.25 5.22
CA ASP A 697 5.30 10.92 4.64
C ASP A 697 4.10 11.56 5.40
N CYS A 698 4.36 12.57 6.25
CA CYS A 698 3.30 13.34 6.89
C CYS A 698 2.41 14.05 5.86
N GLY A 699 1.09 13.86 5.98
CA GLY A 699 0.10 14.34 5.01
C GLY A 699 0.11 13.59 3.67
N ARG A 700 0.89 12.52 3.53
CA ARG A 700 1.03 11.75 2.28
C ARG A 700 0.74 10.27 2.52
N GLY A 701 0.82 9.46 1.46
CA GLY A 701 0.67 8.00 1.57
C GLY A 701 1.87 7.32 2.23
N TRP A 702 1.68 6.13 2.79
CA TRP A 702 2.72 5.28 3.38
C TRP A 702 3.96 5.19 2.47
N GLY A 703 5.10 5.63 2.99
CA GLY A 703 6.37 5.62 2.25
C GLY A 703 6.49 6.63 1.11
N ILE A 704 5.44 7.41 0.82
CA ILE A 704 5.45 8.48 -0.19
C ILE A 704 6.04 9.74 0.44
N ASN A 705 7.34 9.68 0.72
CA ASN A 705 8.10 10.73 1.37
C ASN A 705 8.20 12.00 0.50
N ALA A 706 8.24 13.15 1.16
CA ALA A 706 8.82 14.37 0.60
C ALA A 706 9.89 14.91 1.54
N LEU A 707 10.80 15.72 1.01
CA LEU A 707 11.84 16.34 1.82
C LEU A 707 11.29 17.48 2.68
N ALA A 708 11.81 17.61 3.89
CA ALA A 708 11.55 18.70 4.80
C ALA A 708 12.85 19.13 5.48
N ARG A 709 12.87 20.35 6.00
CA ARG A 709 13.95 20.91 6.81
C ARG A 709 13.45 21.28 8.19
N LEU A 710 14.29 21.10 9.19
CA LEU A 710 14.07 21.61 10.54
C LEU A 710 15.37 22.14 11.13
N ARG A 711 15.25 23.09 12.05
CA ARG A 711 16.40 23.57 12.83
C ARG A 711 16.68 22.58 13.95
N ALA A 712 17.89 22.02 13.96
CA ALA A 712 18.31 20.99 14.90
C ALA A 712 19.04 21.57 16.11
N VAL A 713 19.73 22.70 15.97
CA VAL A 713 20.48 23.36 17.05
C VAL A 713 20.01 24.83 17.18
N PRO A 714 19.83 25.37 18.41
CA PRO A 714 19.30 26.72 18.65
C PRO A 714 20.02 27.89 18.00
#